data_AF-A0A7C6U2P3-F1
#
_entry.id   AF-A0A7C6U2P3-F1
#
_cell.length_a   1.000
_cell.length_b   1.000
_cell.length_c   1.000
_cell.angle_alpha   90.00
_cell.angle_beta   90.00
_cell.angle_gamma   90.00
#
_symmetry.space_group_name_H-M   'P 1'
#
loop_
_entity.id
_entity.type
_entity.pdbx_description
1 polymer ?
#
loop_
_entity_poly.entity_id
_entity_poly.type
_entity_poly.pdbx_seq_one_letter_code
_entity_poly.pdbx_strand_id
1 'polypeptide(L)'
;EEGNLTAVAAGTVIIEATLGEDSAQVTIVIGAKDDNSFKLTAQGGVNIFAVDFSLTLTAKKGELILPEATTFIVTMEPEGVVEFEEGSLHQNILNAKLPGTVTVKATNGEDIAEYTVTIIDRPEPISFEISGNAEIEVGNKATMRIINVLPDYAKRTVVWSISDESIATVDPGTGIVTSIKEGTVTVTATYTENSEIFATFEITIVPEEIIIPVAVDPEEIFVKGFESIYVNETYQFTAVVSPAGASQDVIWTINPETVATVSDKGVVTGISLGSANIIVKALKEDGSFISSRFRVTVTEAPVVIEPENLGGYVITIMDTESVLSDIDPFLEDYRGVDKTHKQTAWNEVEALYNCDIQVVAYPDTAPWGPLRTAWINSNANSNTAQADFYVITSGIINELEASKALVDTNDLYTSFGKNSFSTGLKESVTYKGGLYAMSTGSYAENFIDKGLYFNVNLLESLGLENPAQMFLEGRWNYTNFEEYAKNAQSLLGEGQFAMSGEPIYYWSGMVNAAGIRIADTNKLQLNVDGSVQKQAAKTLRNIVNAGAFDVAGHNWDADVVSFKNGDAIFQSGEMWFCRYEARWAADMWGEGTTRFGYVPYPHPDTVLVKNSRISIKSQAVITMANFRDYKHAEKGATYQGVFRALNEVFLRTTQYSKEDISMNEQDIRLQNAAIFLDDQASMQAVLFYSGDKIIFDPFEILIPLYTAESLNSAITNVVFNGDDFTTQIEAKKAATEAILINKYGN
;
A
#
# COMPACT_ATOMS: atom_id res chain seq x y z
N GLU A 1 -39.99 -16.91 -16.92
CA GLU A 1 -40.43 -17.17 -15.53
C GLU A 1 -39.64 -18.35 -14.98
N GLU A 2 -39.27 -18.33 -13.70
CA GLU A 2 -38.58 -19.45 -13.05
C GLU A 2 -39.52 -20.67 -12.94
N GLY A 3 -39.06 -21.83 -13.42
CA GLY A 3 -39.82 -23.07 -13.38
C GLY A 3 -38.95 -24.30 -13.61
N ASN A 4 -39.31 -25.42 -13.00
CA ASN A 4 -38.59 -26.69 -13.12
C ASN A 4 -39.22 -27.58 -14.21
N LEU A 5 -38.43 -28.01 -15.18
CA LEU A 5 -38.82 -28.98 -16.21
C LEU A 5 -38.31 -30.38 -15.86
N THR A 6 -39.21 -31.36 -15.79
CA THR A 6 -38.87 -32.75 -15.51
C THR A 6 -39.12 -33.62 -16.74
N ALA A 7 -38.08 -34.31 -17.21
CA ALA A 7 -38.17 -35.25 -18.31
C ALA A 7 -38.90 -36.54 -17.89
N VAL A 8 -39.92 -36.96 -18.65
CA VAL A 8 -40.70 -38.19 -18.37
C VAL A 8 -40.47 -39.31 -19.38
N ALA A 9 -39.86 -39.01 -20.53
CA ALA A 9 -39.47 -39.99 -21.56
C ALA A 9 -38.38 -39.40 -22.48
N ALA A 10 -37.75 -40.27 -23.28
CA ALA A 10 -36.79 -39.85 -24.31
C ALA A 10 -37.50 -39.16 -25.49
N GLY A 11 -36.89 -38.12 -26.04
CA GLY A 11 -37.44 -37.33 -27.14
C GLY A 11 -36.81 -35.94 -27.24
N THR A 12 -37.22 -35.19 -28.25
CA THR A 12 -36.78 -33.80 -28.47
C THR A 12 -37.88 -32.84 -28.06
N VAL A 13 -37.56 -31.88 -27.20
CA VAL A 13 -38.44 -30.79 -26.76
C VAL A 13 -37.85 -29.48 -27.26
N ILE A 14 -38.66 -28.69 -27.96
CA ILE A 14 -38.30 -27.33 -28.37
C ILE A 14 -39.05 -26.37 -27.47
N ILE A 15 -38.31 -25.52 -26.76
CA ILE A 15 -38.85 -24.49 -25.91
C ILE A 15 -38.62 -23.16 -26.60
N GLU A 16 -39.71 -22.47 -26.90
CA GLU A 16 -39.68 -21.16 -27.52
C GLU A 16 -40.10 -20.11 -26.50
N ALA A 17 -39.24 -19.10 -26.32
CA ALA A 17 -39.52 -17.94 -25.49
C ALA A 17 -39.70 -16.73 -26.41
N THR A 18 -40.84 -16.06 -26.29
CA THR A 18 -41.17 -14.87 -27.08
C THR A 18 -41.30 -13.65 -26.19
N LEU A 19 -40.71 -12.52 -26.59
CA LEU A 19 -40.88 -11.22 -25.95
C LEU A 19 -41.15 -10.17 -27.03
N GLY A 20 -42.41 -9.75 -27.17
CA GLY A 20 -42.80 -8.86 -28.28
C GLY A 20 -42.81 -9.60 -29.62
N GLU A 21 -42.14 -9.03 -30.63
CA GLU A 21 -41.98 -9.67 -31.96
C GLU A 21 -40.76 -10.62 -32.02
N ASP A 22 -39.89 -10.61 -31.00
CA ASP A 22 -38.69 -11.43 -30.95
C ASP A 22 -38.96 -12.79 -30.31
N SER A 23 -38.31 -13.83 -30.86
CA SER A 23 -38.40 -15.21 -30.37
C SER A 23 -37.01 -15.85 -30.26
N ALA A 24 -36.77 -16.56 -29.16
CA ALA A 24 -35.60 -17.41 -28.98
C ALA A 24 -36.03 -18.86 -28.74
N GLN A 25 -35.32 -19.82 -29.36
CA GLN A 25 -35.61 -21.25 -29.22
C GLN A 25 -34.44 -22.00 -28.58
N VAL A 26 -34.77 -22.89 -27.65
CA VAL A 26 -33.85 -23.87 -27.06
C VAL A 26 -34.38 -25.26 -27.38
N THR A 27 -33.54 -26.08 -28.02
CA THR A 27 -33.85 -27.49 -28.28
C THR A 27 -33.18 -28.36 -27.23
N ILE A 28 -33.97 -29.11 -26.46
CA ILE A 28 -33.52 -30.07 -25.46
C ILE A 28 -33.77 -31.48 -25.98
N VAL A 29 -32.71 -32.27 -26.14
CA VAL A 29 -32.80 -33.67 -26.55
C VAL A 29 -32.56 -34.57 -25.34
N ILE A 30 -33.55 -35.39 -24.98
CA ILE A 30 -33.50 -36.32 -23.85
C ILE A 30 -33.27 -37.74 -24.41
N GLY A 31 -32.12 -38.33 -24.11
CA GLY A 31 -31.76 -39.70 -24.50
C GLY A 31 -32.30 -40.78 -23.56
N ALA A 32 -32.34 -42.04 -24.02
CA ALA A 32 -32.68 -43.19 -23.19
C ALA A 32 -31.54 -43.54 -22.21
N LYS A 33 -31.88 -44.12 -21.05
CA LYS A 33 -30.98 -44.31 -19.89
C LYS A 33 -29.74 -45.21 -20.13
N ASP A 34 -29.66 -45.89 -21.27
CA ASP A 34 -28.56 -46.81 -21.63
C ASP A 34 -27.66 -46.29 -22.77
N ASP A 35 -27.67 -44.97 -23.03
CA ASP A 35 -26.75 -44.34 -23.96
C ASP A 35 -25.35 -44.21 -23.31
N ASN A 36 -24.37 -44.92 -23.87
CA ASN A 36 -22.96 -44.94 -23.47
C ASN A 36 -22.11 -43.89 -24.23
N SER A 37 -22.73 -42.80 -24.71
CA SER A 37 -22.06 -41.82 -25.58
C SER A 37 -21.17 -40.84 -24.82
N PHE A 38 -20.09 -40.42 -25.50
CA PHE A 38 -19.22 -39.32 -25.10
C PHE A 38 -19.95 -37.98 -25.30
N LYS A 39 -20.03 -37.12 -24.27
CA LYS A 39 -20.70 -35.81 -24.33
C LYS A 39 -19.75 -34.69 -23.95
N LEU A 40 -19.66 -33.67 -24.83
CA LEU A 40 -19.07 -32.38 -24.49
C LEU A 40 -20.10 -31.57 -23.71
N THR A 41 -19.73 -31.07 -22.53
CA THR A 41 -20.57 -30.16 -21.74
C THR A 41 -19.83 -28.84 -21.51
N ALA A 42 -20.48 -27.73 -21.87
CA ALA A 42 -20.05 -26.38 -21.52
C ALA A 42 -20.77 -25.93 -20.24
N GLN A 43 -20.05 -25.31 -19.30
CA GLN A 43 -20.69 -24.52 -18.26
C GLN A 43 -20.92 -23.11 -18.81
N GLY A 44 -22.16 -22.80 -19.18
CA GLY A 44 -22.55 -21.50 -19.76
C GLY A 44 -23.33 -21.68 -21.07
N GLY A 45 -24.51 -21.07 -21.13
CA GLY A 45 -25.44 -21.18 -22.26
C GLY A 45 -24.93 -20.53 -23.56
N VAL A 46 -25.52 -20.99 -24.66
CA VAL A 46 -25.23 -20.61 -26.04
C VAL A 46 -25.66 -19.16 -26.30
N ASN A 47 -24.66 -18.27 -26.36
CA ASN A 47 -24.50 -17.00 -27.11
C ASN A 47 -23.47 -16.17 -26.34
N ILE A 48 -22.20 -16.18 -26.78
CA ILE A 48 -21.10 -15.51 -26.08
C ILE A 48 -20.93 -14.10 -26.69
N PHE A 49 -21.19 -13.06 -25.90
CA PHE A 49 -21.09 -11.64 -26.30
C PHE A 49 -19.81 -10.98 -25.77
N ALA A 50 -18.61 -11.46 -26.11
CA ALA A 50 -17.36 -10.75 -25.83
C ALA A 50 -16.15 -11.40 -26.52
N VAL A 51 -15.22 -10.56 -26.98
CA VAL A 51 -13.78 -10.86 -26.97
C VAL A 51 -13.33 -10.70 -25.50
N ASP A 52 -12.50 -11.60 -24.97
CA ASP A 52 -12.08 -11.78 -23.56
C ASP A 52 -13.00 -12.64 -22.66
N PHE A 53 -13.44 -13.81 -23.16
CA PHE A 53 -14.02 -14.86 -22.32
C PHE A 53 -13.27 -16.18 -22.52
N SER A 54 -13.03 -16.91 -21.43
CA SER A 54 -12.46 -18.26 -21.44
C SER A 54 -13.57 -19.29 -21.26
N LEU A 55 -13.85 -20.08 -22.31
CA LEU A 55 -14.81 -21.18 -22.23
C LEU A 55 -14.12 -22.47 -21.80
N THR A 56 -14.40 -22.95 -20.59
CA THR A 56 -13.94 -24.26 -20.13
C THR A 56 -14.85 -25.37 -20.64
N LEU A 57 -14.36 -26.17 -21.58
CA LEU A 57 -15.04 -27.38 -22.03
C LEU A 57 -14.67 -28.53 -21.10
N THR A 58 -15.68 -29.15 -20.45
CA THR A 58 -15.46 -30.31 -19.58
C THR A 58 -16.06 -31.56 -20.23
N ALA A 59 -15.24 -32.59 -20.41
CA ALA A 59 -15.71 -33.93 -20.74
C ALA A 59 -15.89 -34.74 -19.45
N LYS A 60 -17.11 -35.22 -19.17
CA LYS A 60 -17.38 -36.16 -18.06
C LYS A 60 -17.91 -37.47 -18.62
N LYS A 61 -17.38 -38.61 -18.12
CA LYS A 61 -17.96 -39.95 -18.31
C LYS A 61 -18.25 -40.58 -16.95
N GLY A 62 -19.35 -41.33 -16.85
CA GLY A 62 -19.67 -42.14 -15.68
C GLY A 62 -18.61 -43.24 -15.46
N GLU A 63 -17.99 -43.21 -14.27
CA GLU A 63 -17.13 -44.22 -13.62
C GLU A 63 -16.42 -45.28 -14.49
N LEU A 64 -15.19 -45.01 -14.97
CA LEU A 64 -13.99 -45.88 -14.88
C LEU A 64 -12.75 -45.25 -15.55
N ILE A 65 -11.55 -45.65 -15.10
CA ILE A 65 -10.20 -45.26 -15.55
C ILE A 65 -10.03 -45.44 -17.08
N LEU A 66 -9.61 -44.38 -17.78
CA LEU A 66 -9.14 -44.45 -19.18
C LEU A 66 -7.64 -44.84 -19.22
N PRO A 67 -7.21 -45.76 -20.09
CA PRO A 67 -5.79 -46.05 -20.29
C PRO A 67 -5.09 -44.90 -21.01
N GLU A 68 -3.79 -44.76 -20.73
CA GLU A 68 -2.88 -43.75 -21.25
C GLU A 68 -3.00 -43.59 -22.78
N ALA A 69 -3.01 -42.33 -23.23
CA ALA A 69 -3.14 -41.83 -24.61
C ALA A 69 -4.57 -41.71 -25.16
N THR A 70 -5.35 -40.76 -24.65
CA THR A 70 -6.43 -40.12 -25.44
C THR A 70 -5.87 -38.84 -26.06
N THR A 71 -5.82 -38.75 -27.39
CA THR A 71 -5.35 -37.55 -28.11
C THR A 71 -6.54 -36.66 -28.42
N PHE A 72 -6.60 -35.45 -27.84
CA PHE A 72 -7.61 -34.46 -28.19
C PHE A 72 -7.23 -33.79 -29.51
N ILE A 73 -8.06 -33.90 -30.54
CA ILE A 73 -7.86 -33.21 -31.82
C ILE A 73 -8.96 -32.17 -31.99
N VAL A 74 -8.61 -30.90 -31.81
CA VAL A 74 -9.50 -29.76 -32.09
C VAL A 74 -9.23 -29.26 -33.50
N THR A 75 -10.21 -29.41 -34.40
CA THR A 75 -10.18 -28.81 -35.75
C THR A 75 -11.06 -27.57 -35.77
N MET A 76 -10.53 -26.42 -36.21
CA MET A 76 -11.24 -25.14 -36.24
C MET A 76 -11.58 -24.74 -37.66
N GLU A 77 -12.85 -24.38 -37.90
CA GLU A 77 -13.26 -23.75 -39.15
C GLU A 77 -14.24 -22.60 -38.85
N PRO A 78 -14.04 -21.39 -39.41
CA PRO A 78 -12.83 -20.94 -40.14
C PRO A 78 -11.63 -20.69 -39.21
N GLU A 79 -10.41 -20.81 -39.72
CA GLU A 79 -9.18 -20.56 -38.95
C GLU A 79 -9.09 -19.09 -38.49
N GLY A 80 -8.64 -18.85 -37.25
CA GLY A 80 -8.35 -17.52 -36.69
C GLY A 80 -9.46 -16.87 -35.83
N VAL A 81 -10.60 -17.54 -35.62
CA VAL A 81 -11.74 -17.03 -34.81
C VAL A 81 -11.49 -17.15 -33.29
N VAL A 82 -10.72 -18.15 -32.86
CA VAL A 82 -10.35 -18.43 -31.47
C VAL A 82 -8.86 -18.79 -31.37
N GLU A 83 -8.23 -18.56 -30.23
CA GLU A 83 -6.94 -19.12 -29.84
C GLU A 83 -7.16 -20.27 -28.86
N PHE A 84 -6.34 -21.30 -28.99
CA PHE A 84 -6.40 -22.49 -28.15
C PHE A 84 -5.20 -22.49 -27.22
N GLU A 85 -5.46 -22.57 -25.93
CA GLU A 85 -4.44 -22.77 -24.90
C GLU A 85 -4.61 -24.17 -24.31
N GLU A 86 -3.59 -25.00 -24.47
CA GLU A 86 -3.59 -26.38 -23.99
C GLU A 86 -3.46 -26.36 -22.47
N GLY A 87 -4.54 -26.73 -21.77
CA GLY A 87 -4.58 -26.77 -20.31
C GLY A 87 -4.18 -28.14 -19.75
N SER A 88 -4.65 -28.46 -18.54
CA SER A 88 -4.43 -29.78 -17.94
C SER A 88 -5.19 -30.89 -18.70
N LEU A 89 -4.91 -32.16 -18.39
CA LEU A 89 -5.39 -33.37 -19.09
C LEU A 89 -6.92 -33.48 -19.33
N HIS A 90 -7.73 -32.58 -18.76
CA HIS A 90 -9.19 -32.56 -18.83
C HIS A 90 -9.83 -31.18 -19.03
N GLN A 91 -9.04 -30.11 -19.24
CA GLN A 91 -9.54 -28.74 -19.39
C GLN A 91 -8.74 -28.02 -20.47
N ASN A 92 -9.43 -27.56 -21.51
CA ASN A 92 -8.86 -26.69 -22.53
C ASN A 92 -9.61 -25.36 -22.54
N ILE A 93 -8.87 -24.29 -22.78
CA ILE A 93 -9.41 -22.93 -22.83
C ILE A 93 -9.46 -22.49 -24.29
N LEU A 94 -10.65 -22.07 -24.73
CA LEU A 94 -10.84 -21.36 -25.99
C LEU A 94 -10.97 -19.86 -25.72
N ASN A 95 -10.05 -19.08 -26.28
CA ASN A 95 -10.06 -17.62 -26.21
C ASN A 95 -10.57 -17.04 -27.53
N ALA A 96 -11.77 -16.45 -27.53
CA ALA A 96 -12.34 -15.83 -28.73
C ALA A 96 -11.53 -14.61 -29.19
N LYS A 97 -11.20 -14.53 -30.49
CA LYS A 97 -10.50 -13.38 -31.10
C LYS A 97 -11.37 -12.57 -32.07
N LEU A 98 -12.27 -13.24 -32.80
CA LEU A 98 -13.13 -12.62 -33.80
C LEU A 98 -14.56 -13.19 -33.73
N PRO A 99 -15.57 -12.45 -34.22
CA PRO A 99 -16.90 -13.01 -34.46
C PRO A 99 -16.84 -14.16 -35.47
N GLY A 100 -17.60 -15.21 -35.23
CA GLY A 100 -17.64 -16.39 -36.09
C GLY A 100 -18.22 -17.61 -35.39
N THR A 101 -18.52 -18.63 -36.19
CA THR A 101 -18.96 -19.93 -35.68
C THR A 101 -17.76 -20.88 -35.69
N VAL A 102 -17.43 -21.45 -34.54
CA VAL A 102 -16.37 -22.44 -34.37
C VAL A 102 -17.01 -23.78 -34.00
N THR A 103 -16.71 -24.83 -34.76
CA THR A 103 -17.07 -26.19 -34.37
C THR A 103 -15.89 -26.85 -33.66
N VAL A 104 -16.03 -27.12 -32.38
CA VAL A 104 -15.06 -27.90 -31.59
C VAL A 104 -15.39 -29.37 -31.74
N LYS A 105 -14.42 -30.18 -32.15
CA LYS A 105 -14.54 -31.64 -32.19
C LYS A 105 -13.63 -32.25 -31.13
N ALA A 106 -14.14 -33.27 -30.45
CA ALA A 106 -13.35 -34.12 -29.56
C ALA A 106 -13.57 -35.57 -29.96
N THR A 107 -12.49 -36.36 -30.01
CA THR A 107 -12.53 -37.76 -30.38
C THR A 107 -11.59 -38.58 -29.53
N ASN A 108 -11.93 -39.85 -29.30
CA ASN A 108 -11.07 -40.84 -28.66
C ASN A 108 -10.58 -41.93 -29.66
N GLY A 109 -10.75 -41.70 -30.97
CA GLY A 109 -10.38 -42.63 -32.04
C GLY A 109 -11.51 -43.54 -32.53
N GLU A 110 -12.58 -43.75 -31.74
CA GLU A 110 -13.76 -44.55 -32.11
C GLU A 110 -15.05 -43.71 -32.12
N ASP A 111 -15.19 -42.76 -31.20
CA ASP A 111 -16.34 -41.85 -31.07
C ASP A 111 -15.91 -40.40 -31.36
N ILE A 112 -16.83 -39.59 -31.93
CA ILE A 112 -16.65 -38.16 -32.19
C ILE A 112 -17.81 -37.39 -31.54
N ALA A 113 -17.49 -36.39 -30.73
CA ALA A 113 -18.45 -35.38 -30.27
C ALA A 113 -18.12 -34.02 -30.87
N GLU A 114 -19.14 -33.33 -31.37
CA GLU A 114 -19.02 -32.00 -31.96
C GLU A 114 -19.83 -31.00 -31.13
N TYR A 115 -19.27 -29.80 -30.93
CA TYR A 115 -19.91 -28.70 -30.23
C TYR A 115 -19.72 -27.41 -31.03
N THR A 116 -20.79 -26.69 -31.30
CA THR A 116 -20.71 -25.44 -32.08
C THR A 116 -20.82 -24.25 -31.14
N VAL A 117 -19.82 -23.37 -31.21
CA VAL A 117 -19.76 -22.09 -30.49
C VAL A 117 -19.96 -20.98 -31.52
N THR A 118 -20.97 -20.14 -31.32
CA THR A 118 -21.14 -18.92 -32.14
C THR A 118 -20.74 -17.72 -31.30
N ILE A 119 -19.68 -17.04 -31.74
CA ILE A 119 -19.20 -15.78 -31.20
C ILE A 119 -19.82 -14.68 -32.05
N ILE A 120 -20.64 -13.85 -31.42
CA ILE A 120 -21.37 -12.77 -32.11
C ILE A 120 -20.62 -11.46 -31.86
N ASP A 121 -20.45 -10.65 -32.90
CA ASP A 121 -19.89 -9.30 -32.73
C ASP A 121 -20.77 -8.51 -31.78
N ARG A 122 -20.16 -7.68 -30.94
CA ARG A 122 -20.95 -6.79 -30.08
C ARG A 122 -21.71 -5.82 -30.98
N PRO A 123 -23.02 -5.64 -30.78
CA PRO A 123 -23.77 -4.66 -31.56
C PRO A 123 -23.26 -3.24 -31.28
N GLU A 124 -23.57 -2.32 -32.18
CA GLU A 124 -23.43 -0.89 -31.90
C GLU A 124 -24.32 -0.51 -30.70
N PRO A 125 -23.89 0.42 -29.84
CA PRO A 125 -24.73 0.90 -28.75
C PRO A 125 -25.93 1.67 -29.32
N ILE A 126 -27.12 1.42 -28.78
CA ILE A 126 -28.32 2.22 -29.06
C ILE A 126 -28.21 3.58 -28.35
N SER A 127 -27.71 3.55 -27.12
CA SER A 127 -27.47 4.73 -26.30
C SER A 127 -26.43 4.43 -25.23
N PHE A 128 -25.84 5.48 -24.68
CA PHE A 128 -25.05 5.43 -23.46
C PHE A 128 -25.12 6.79 -22.77
N GLU A 129 -24.70 6.85 -21.51
CA GLU A 129 -24.56 8.08 -20.73
C GLU A 129 -23.08 8.32 -20.41
N ILE A 130 -22.75 9.54 -19.99
CA ILE A 130 -21.41 9.91 -19.52
C ILE A 130 -21.49 10.28 -18.06
N SER A 131 -20.51 9.84 -17.27
CA SER A 131 -20.28 10.28 -15.89
C SER A 131 -18.88 10.83 -15.71
N GLY A 132 -18.72 11.76 -14.77
CA GLY A 132 -17.46 12.36 -14.39
C GLY A 132 -17.68 13.52 -13.42
N ASN A 133 -16.63 14.28 -13.13
CA ASN A 133 -16.72 15.40 -12.20
C ASN A 133 -17.50 16.55 -12.83
N ALA A 134 -18.66 16.89 -12.26
CA ALA A 134 -19.46 18.05 -12.69
C ALA A 134 -18.75 19.39 -12.41
N GLU A 135 -17.75 19.36 -11.53
CA GLU A 135 -16.95 20.51 -11.14
C GLU A 135 -15.46 20.12 -11.06
N ILE A 136 -14.58 20.95 -11.62
CA ILE A 136 -13.11 20.74 -11.60
C ILE A 136 -12.43 22.07 -11.27
N GLU A 137 -11.44 22.06 -10.40
CA GLU A 137 -10.61 23.25 -10.14
C GLU A 137 -9.60 23.50 -11.27
N VAL A 138 -9.22 24.77 -11.49
CA VAL A 138 -8.16 25.14 -12.45
C VAL A 138 -6.84 24.40 -12.15
N GLY A 139 -6.24 23.78 -13.17
CA GLY A 139 -4.97 23.05 -13.09
C GLY A 139 -5.09 21.54 -12.78
N ASN A 140 -6.27 21.08 -12.35
CA ASN A 140 -6.54 19.67 -12.05
C ASN A 140 -6.98 18.87 -13.29
N LYS A 141 -7.07 17.55 -13.11
CA LYS A 141 -7.57 16.62 -14.13
C LYS A 141 -8.78 15.86 -13.61
N ALA A 142 -9.70 15.52 -14.50
CA ALA A 142 -10.79 14.59 -14.22
C ALA A 142 -10.92 13.57 -15.34
N THR A 143 -11.44 12.39 -15.05
CA THR A 143 -11.65 11.34 -16.06
C THR A 143 -13.13 11.17 -16.33
N MET A 144 -13.52 11.25 -17.59
CA MET A 144 -14.88 10.99 -18.04
C MET A 144 -15.05 9.51 -18.39
N ARG A 145 -16.22 8.94 -18.09
CA ARG A 145 -16.53 7.53 -18.33
C ARG A 145 -17.87 7.38 -19.03
N ILE A 146 -17.99 6.30 -19.80
CA ILE A 146 -19.27 5.88 -20.37
C ILE A 146 -19.95 4.92 -19.42
N ILE A 147 -21.21 5.18 -19.11
CA ILE A 147 -22.07 4.36 -18.27
C ILE A 147 -23.39 4.07 -18.99
N ASN A 148 -24.21 3.15 -18.45
CA ASN A 148 -25.57 2.88 -18.93
C ASN A 148 -25.66 2.60 -20.45
N VAL A 149 -24.70 1.85 -20.98
CA VAL A 149 -24.67 1.44 -22.40
C VAL A 149 -25.82 0.46 -22.65
N LEU A 150 -26.61 0.68 -23.71
CA LEU A 150 -27.72 -0.19 -24.09
C LEU A 150 -27.54 -0.74 -25.51
N PRO A 151 -27.67 -2.06 -25.73
CA PRO A 151 -27.66 -3.09 -24.69
C PRO A 151 -26.33 -3.07 -23.92
N ASP A 152 -26.33 -3.56 -22.67
CA ASP A 152 -25.17 -3.55 -21.76
C ASP A 152 -23.93 -4.26 -22.32
N TYR A 153 -24.11 -5.17 -23.27
CA TYR A 153 -23.05 -5.87 -24.00
C TYR A 153 -22.60 -5.19 -25.31
N ALA A 154 -23.05 -3.98 -25.63
CA ALA A 154 -22.64 -3.27 -26.85
C ALA A 154 -21.18 -2.75 -26.82
N LYS A 155 -20.67 -2.35 -28.00
CA LYS A 155 -19.34 -1.72 -28.16
C LYS A 155 -19.25 -0.39 -27.38
N ARG A 156 -18.08 -0.09 -26.83
CA ARG A 156 -17.81 1.09 -25.95
C ARG A 156 -16.72 2.02 -26.49
N THR A 157 -16.37 1.86 -27.76
CA THR A 157 -15.30 2.64 -28.40
C THR A 157 -15.82 4.03 -28.75
N VAL A 158 -15.31 5.04 -28.04
CA VAL A 158 -15.68 6.44 -28.27
C VAL A 158 -14.46 7.31 -28.51
N VAL A 159 -14.71 8.47 -29.12
CA VAL A 159 -13.78 9.58 -29.16
C VAL A 159 -14.33 10.71 -28.30
N TRP A 160 -13.47 11.25 -27.45
CA TRP A 160 -13.79 12.38 -26.58
C TRP A 160 -13.48 13.71 -27.25
N SER A 161 -14.33 14.70 -27.03
CA SER A 161 -14.14 16.09 -27.46
C SER A 161 -14.69 17.05 -26.43
N ILE A 162 -14.22 18.30 -26.45
CA ILE A 162 -14.59 19.33 -25.48
C ILE A 162 -14.95 20.62 -26.19
N SER A 163 -15.95 21.35 -25.67
CA SER A 163 -16.53 22.51 -26.35
C SER A 163 -15.60 23.72 -26.45
N ASP A 164 -14.64 23.88 -25.54
CA ASP A 164 -13.67 25.00 -25.56
C ASP A 164 -12.31 24.56 -24.96
N GLU A 165 -11.36 24.27 -25.84
CA GLU A 165 -9.99 23.90 -25.49
C GLU A 165 -9.19 25.01 -24.77
N SER A 166 -9.67 26.25 -24.79
CA SER A 166 -9.06 27.34 -24.03
C SER A 166 -9.47 27.33 -22.55
N ILE A 167 -10.54 26.61 -22.18
CA ILE A 167 -11.05 26.43 -20.82
C ILE A 167 -10.54 25.10 -20.21
N ALA A 168 -10.62 24.00 -20.96
CA ALA A 168 -10.01 22.72 -20.63
C ALA A 168 -9.71 21.92 -21.89
N THR A 169 -8.74 21.01 -21.82
CA THR A 169 -8.47 20.02 -22.88
C THR A 169 -9.04 18.66 -22.47
N VAL A 170 -9.33 17.79 -23.43
CA VAL A 170 -9.67 16.38 -23.17
C VAL A 170 -8.81 15.48 -24.04
N ASP A 171 -8.26 14.42 -23.46
CA ASP A 171 -7.57 13.41 -24.23
C ASP A 171 -8.59 12.56 -25.03
N PRO A 172 -8.48 12.52 -26.37
CA PRO A 172 -9.52 11.93 -27.22
C PRO A 172 -9.65 10.41 -27.09
N GLY A 173 -8.63 9.71 -26.58
CA GLY A 173 -8.63 8.25 -26.42
C GLY A 173 -8.98 7.78 -25.01
N THR A 174 -8.69 8.59 -23.99
CA THR A 174 -8.83 8.22 -22.57
C THR A 174 -9.94 8.96 -21.85
N GLY A 175 -10.42 10.09 -22.36
CA GLY A 175 -11.44 10.91 -21.70
C GLY A 175 -10.90 11.70 -20.51
N ILE A 176 -9.58 11.84 -20.38
CA ILE A 176 -8.95 12.66 -19.33
C ILE A 176 -9.06 14.14 -19.69
N VAL A 177 -9.86 14.87 -18.93
CA VAL A 177 -10.02 16.32 -19.01
C VAL A 177 -8.92 16.98 -18.17
N THR A 178 -8.22 17.97 -18.71
CA THR A 178 -7.25 18.81 -18.00
C THR A 178 -7.73 20.26 -18.01
N SER A 179 -8.00 20.83 -16.83
CA SER A 179 -8.51 22.20 -16.70
C SER A 179 -7.40 23.25 -16.89
N ILE A 180 -7.74 24.37 -17.54
CA ILE A 180 -6.80 25.44 -17.89
C ILE A 180 -7.21 26.76 -17.23
N LYS A 181 -8.49 27.12 -17.28
CA LYS A 181 -9.03 28.35 -16.68
C LYS A 181 -10.50 28.18 -16.30
N GLU A 182 -11.01 29.09 -15.48
CA GLU A 182 -12.40 29.12 -15.07
C GLU A 182 -13.37 29.21 -16.26
N GLY A 183 -14.52 28.56 -16.13
CA GLY A 183 -15.58 28.56 -17.13
C GLY A 183 -16.25 27.19 -17.27
N THR A 184 -17.34 27.13 -18.00
CA THR A 184 -18.10 25.89 -18.22
C THR A 184 -17.79 25.31 -19.58
N VAL A 185 -17.55 24.01 -19.65
CA VAL A 185 -17.29 23.25 -20.89
C VAL A 185 -18.20 22.03 -20.94
N THR A 186 -18.60 21.67 -22.16
CA THR A 186 -19.32 20.43 -22.42
C THR A 186 -18.35 19.41 -22.99
N VAL A 187 -18.20 18.27 -22.32
CA VAL A 187 -17.47 17.12 -22.85
C VAL A 187 -18.45 16.20 -23.58
N THR A 188 -18.04 15.74 -24.77
CA THR A 188 -18.84 14.87 -25.63
C THR A 188 -18.09 13.58 -25.92
N ALA A 189 -18.69 12.43 -25.62
CA ALA A 189 -18.22 11.13 -26.11
C ALA A 189 -19.07 10.73 -27.31
N THR A 190 -18.40 10.46 -28.43
CA THR A 190 -19.05 10.05 -29.69
C THR A 190 -18.63 8.64 -30.04
N TYR A 191 -19.58 7.75 -30.34
CA TYR A 191 -19.26 6.40 -30.80
C TYR A 191 -18.46 6.44 -32.10
N THR A 192 -17.35 5.70 -32.13
CA THR A 192 -16.32 5.80 -33.19
C THR A 192 -16.84 5.43 -34.58
N GLU A 193 -17.82 4.53 -34.67
CA GLU A 193 -18.33 4.01 -35.95
C GLU A 193 -19.63 4.70 -36.39
N ASN A 194 -20.34 5.38 -35.48
CA ASN A 194 -21.57 6.10 -35.78
C ASN A 194 -21.71 7.36 -34.91
N SER A 195 -21.54 8.52 -35.54
CA SER A 195 -21.54 9.83 -34.88
C SER A 195 -22.91 10.31 -34.38
N GLU A 196 -24.01 9.63 -34.75
CA GLU A 196 -25.34 9.95 -34.23
C GLU A 196 -25.55 9.44 -32.80
N ILE A 197 -24.71 8.51 -32.33
CA ILE A 197 -24.73 7.99 -30.97
C ILE A 197 -23.66 8.72 -30.15
N PHE A 198 -24.11 9.66 -29.34
CA PHE A 198 -23.25 10.45 -28.47
C PHE A 198 -23.95 10.76 -27.15
N ALA A 199 -23.15 11.14 -26.16
CA ALA A 199 -23.63 11.73 -24.92
C ALA A 199 -22.80 12.96 -24.59
N THR A 200 -23.37 13.83 -23.77
CA THR A 200 -22.73 15.08 -23.34
C THR A 200 -22.76 15.19 -21.84
N PHE A 201 -21.72 15.79 -21.27
CA PHE A 201 -21.62 16.06 -19.85
C PHE A 201 -21.08 17.49 -19.63
N GLU A 202 -21.76 18.28 -18.82
CA GLU A 202 -21.34 19.64 -18.49
C GLU A 202 -20.39 19.63 -17.31
N ILE A 203 -19.27 20.34 -17.45
CA ILE A 203 -18.24 20.50 -16.42
C ILE A 203 -18.09 21.99 -16.15
N THR A 204 -18.21 22.38 -14.89
CA THR A 204 -17.89 23.73 -14.45
C THR A 204 -16.46 23.76 -13.92
N ILE A 205 -15.61 24.58 -14.52
CA ILE A 205 -14.26 24.83 -14.01
C ILE A 205 -14.34 26.02 -13.08
N VAL A 206 -14.14 25.71 -11.81
CA VAL A 206 -14.11 26.70 -10.72
C VAL A 206 -12.69 27.15 -10.48
N PRO A 207 -12.47 28.37 -9.93
CA PRO A 207 -11.16 28.74 -9.41
C PRO A 207 -10.68 27.64 -8.45
N GLU A 208 -9.37 27.40 -8.42
CA GLU A 208 -8.76 26.61 -7.34
C GLU A 208 -9.34 27.12 -6.02
N GLU A 209 -10.03 26.27 -5.25
CA GLU A 209 -10.33 26.65 -3.89
C GLU A 209 -8.98 26.82 -3.23
N ILE A 210 -8.60 28.08 -3.01
CA ILE A 210 -7.81 28.39 -1.85
C ILE A 210 -8.75 28.05 -0.69
N ILE A 211 -8.77 26.78 -0.30
CA ILE A 211 -9.05 26.40 1.06
C ILE A 211 -7.99 27.18 1.82
N ILE A 212 -8.35 28.40 2.22
CA ILE A 212 -7.73 29.04 3.36
C ILE A 212 -8.10 28.02 4.44
N PRO A 213 -7.17 27.15 4.87
CA PRO A 213 -7.47 26.28 5.98
C PRO A 213 -8.00 27.24 7.03
N VAL A 214 -9.10 26.92 7.73
CA VAL A 214 -9.40 27.65 8.98
C VAL A 214 -8.06 27.76 9.68
N ALA A 215 -7.51 28.97 9.78
CA ALA A 215 -6.07 29.13 9.95
C ALA A 215 -5.71 28.43 11.24
N VAL A 216 -5.18 27.21 11.12
CA VAL A 216 -4.77 26.47 12.29
C VAL A 216 -3.42 27.04 12.58
N ASP A 217 -3.32 27.76 13.70
CA ASP A 217 -2.05 28.31 14.11
C ASP A 217 -1.01 27.18 14.12
N PRO A 218 0.20 27.44 13.60
CA PRO A 218 1.27 26.47 13.72
C PRO A 218 1.54 26.20 15.20
N GLU A 219 1.49 24.92 15.58
CA GLU A 219 1.73 24.45 16.93
C GLU A 219 3.18 23.95 17.08
N GLU A 220 3.74 23.41 16.00
CA GLU A 220 5.10 22.86 15.99
C GLU A 220 5.80 22.98 14.63
N ILE A 221 7.13 23.00 14.65
CA ILE A 221 7.98 22.93 13.46
C ILE A 221 8.99 21.80 13.64
N PHE A 222 8.93 20.81 12.75
CA PHE A 222 9.90 19.74 12.67
C PHE A 222 10.94 20.10 11.62
N VAL A 223 12.18 20.32 12.04
CA VAL A 223 13.31 20.60 11.15
C VAL A 223 14.05 19.30 10.86
N LYS A 224 14.14 18.92 9.59
CA LYS A 224 14.89 17.76 9.11
C LYS A 224 16.18 18.22 8.44
N GLY A 225 17.27 17.57 8.79
CA GLY A 225 18.53 17.70 8.07
C GLY A 225 19.66 17.00 8.81
N PHE A 226 20.87 17.49 8.58
CA PHE A 226 22.10 16.82 8.95
C PHE A 226 22.62 17.36 10.28
N GLU A 227 22.81 16.50 11.27
CA GLU A 227 23.40 16.90 12.56
C GLU A 227 24.88 17.28 12.40
N SER A 228 25.56 16.69 11.41
CA SER A 228 26.90 17.10 10.99
C SER A 228 27.00 17.31 9.49
N ILE A 229 27.68 18.38 9.08
CA ILE A 229 27.95 18.74 7.70
C ILE A 229 29.44 19.06 7.52
N TYR A 230 29.95 18.99 6.30
CA TYR A 230 31.36 19.28 6.03
C TYR A 230 31.59 20.73 5.61
N VAL A 231 32.79 21.24 5.93
CA VAL A 231 33.26 22.54 5.46
C VAL A 231 33.22 22.59 3.93
N ASN A 232 32.69 23.69 3.38
CA ASN A 232 32.48 23.95 1.95
C ASN A 232 31.47 23.06 1.23
N GLU A 233 30.77 22.18 1.94
CA GLU A 233 29.71 21.34 1.38
C GLU A 233 28.33 21.94 1.68
N THR A 234 27.38 21.65 0.80
CA THR A 234 25.99 22.14 0.89
C THR A 234 25.01 20.99 1.13
N TYR A 235 24.08 21.20 2.05
CA TYR A 235 23.10 20.19 2.45
C TYR A 235 21.70 20.79 2.45
N GLN A 236 20.71 20.06 1.94
CA GLN A 236 19.33 20.49 1.98
C GLN A 236 18.71 20.14 3.33
N PHE A 237 18.19 21.15 4.03
CA PHE A 237 17.34 20.99 5.21
C PHE A 237 15.89 21.27 4.81
N THR A 238 14.96 20.59 5.44
CA THR A 238 13.52 20.82 5.23
C THR A 238 12.85 21.08 6.56
N ALA A 239 11.72 21.80 6.53
CA ALA A 239 10.89 22.03 7.70
C ALA A 239 9.47 21.60 7.37
N VAL A 240 8.82 20.98 8.35
CA VAL A 240 7.40 20.62 8.29
C VAL A 240 6.71 21.30 9.45
N VAL A 241 5.66 22.06 9.16
CA VAL A 241 4.87 22.75 10.17
C VAL A 241 3.65 21.90 10.52
N SER A 242 3.41 21.71 11.82
CA SER A 242 2.30 20.90 12.35
C SER A 242 1.29 21.80 13.08
N PRO A 243 -0.02 21.52 12.97
CA PRO A 243 -0.61 20.46 12.14
C PRO A 243 -0.46 20.76 10.64
N ALA A 244 -0.60 19.75 9.79
CA ALA A 244 -0.42 19.86 8.33
C ALA A 244 -1.34 20.90 7.64
N GLY A 245 -2.39 21.35 8.35
CA GLY A 245 -3.30 22.43 7.94
C GLY A 245 -2.83 23.84 8.31
N ALA A 246 -1.76 23.99 9.08
CA ALA A 246 -1.08 25.26 9.30
C ALA A 246 -0.27 25.67 8.05
N SER A 247 0.04 26.96 7.92
CA SER A 247 0.94 27.44 6.86
C SER A 247 2.28 26.73 6.92
N GLN A 248 2.72 26.17 5.80
CA GLN A 248 4.02 25.50 5.67
C GLN A 248 5.15 26.49 5.36
N ASP A 249 4.84 27.78 5.20
CA ASP A 249 5.84 28.82 4.99
C ASP A 249 6.65 29.03 6.26
N VAL A 250 7.97 29.00 6.11
CA VAL A 250 8.91 29.15 7.20
C VAL A 250 10.02 30.14 6.89
N ILE A 251 10.53 30.78 7.94
CA ILE A 251 11.69 31.67 7.87
C ILE A 251 12.89 30.94 8.47
N TRP A 252 13.91 30.74 7.66
CA TRP A 252 15.19 30.14 8.05
C TRP A 252 16.16 31.22 8.49
N THR A 253 16.80 31.00 9.64
CA THR A 253 17.97 31.77 10.08
C THR A 253 18.97 30.83 10.73
N ILE A 254 20.25 31.19 10.78
CA ILE A 254 21.29 30.36 11.42
C ILE A 254 22.21 31.23 12.26
N ASN A 255 22.68 30.71 13.40
CA ASN A 255 23.58 31.44 14.27
C ASN A 255 24.59 30.51 14.98
N PRO A 256 25.91 30.81 14.94
CA PRO A 256 26.54 31.93 14.24
C PRO A 256 26.74 31.66 12.74
N GLU A 257 26.52 32.68 11.90
CA GLU A 257 26.75 32.61 10.44
C GLU A 257 28.22 32.39 10.07
N THR A 258 29.15 32.61 11.01
CA THR A 258 30.58 32.32 10.80
C THR A 258 30.87 30.82 10.73
N VAL A 259 29.99 29.97 11.27
CA VAL A 259 30.13 28.51 11.27
C VAL A 259 29.43 27.90 10.06
N ALA A 260 28.20 28.32 9.75
CA ALA A 260 27.44 27.88 8.58
C ALA A 260 26.43 28.95 8.16
N THR A 261 26.02 28.96 6.88
CA THR A 261 24.93 29.79 6.34
C THR A 261 23.73 28.94 5.96
N VAL A 262 22.53 29.55 5.92
CA VAL A 262 21.30 28.91 5.44
C VAL A 262 20.58 29.82 4.44
N SER A 263 20.07 29.27 3.35
CA SER A 263 19.25 30.00 2.38
C SER A 263 17.78 30.10 2.81
N ASP A 264 17.01 30.94 2.13
CA ASP A 264 15.54 31.03 2.24
C ASP A 264 14.82 29.70 1.93
N LYS A 265 15.44 28.85 1.11
CA LYS A 265 14.98 27.49 0.78
C LYS A 265 15.56 26.39 1.68
N GLY A 266 16.23 26.74 2.78
CA GLY A 266 16.77 25.75 3.73
C GLY A 266 18.05 25.03 3.26
N VAL A 267 18.79 25.57 2.26
CA VAL A 267 20.09 25.01 1.88
C VAL A 267 21.15 25.53 2.85
N VAL A 268 21.80 24.63 3.58
CA VAL A 268 22.81 24.95 4.59
C VAL A 268 24.22 24.68 4.05
N THR A 269 25.12 25.65 4.17
CA THR A 269 26.52 25.53 3.73
C THR A 269 27.46 25.62 4.93
N GLY A 270 28.35 24.63 5.10
CA GLY A 270 29.38 24.67 6.14
C GLY A 270 30.49 25.67 5.81
N ILE A 271 30.84 26.57 6.73
CA ILE A 271 31.87 27.60 6.52
C ILE A 271 33.14 27.30 7.33
N SER A 272 32.98 27.01 8.63
CA SER A 272 34.12 26.72 9.50
C SER A 272 33.73 25.77 10.62
N LEU A 273 34.72 25.08 11.19
CA LEU A 273 34.50 24.08 12.23
C LEU A 273 33.79 24.67 13.45
N GLY A 274 32.80 23.95 13.98
CA GLY A 274 32.04 24.36 15.16
C GLY A 274 30.57 23.96 15.08
N SER A 275 29.75 24.45 16.01
CA SER A 275 28.30 24.24 15.96
C SER A 275 27.55 25.55 15.66
N ALA A 276 26.51 25.46 14.85
CA ALA A 276 25.53 26.51 14.62
C ALA A 276 24.12 26.02 14.93
N ASN A 277 23.23 26.93 15.29
CA ASN A 277 21.82 26.64 15.47
C ASN A 277 21.04 27.20 14.29
N ILE A 278 20.43 26.33 13.52
CA ILE A 278 19.39 26.69 12.56
C ILE A 278 18.12 26.98 13.36
N ILE A 279 17.51 28.13 13.13
CA ILE A 279 16.29 28.58 13.75
C ILE A 279 15.26 28.74 12.65
N VAL A 280 14.19 27.95 12.74
CA VAL A 280 13.08 27.98 11.80
C VAL A 280 11.87 28.59 12.50
N LYS A 281 11.21 29.55 11.86
CA LYS A 281 10.03 30.22 12.41
C LYS A 281 8.84 30.06 11.48
N ALA A 282 7.66 29.83 12.06
CA ALA A 282 6.37 29.81 11.37
C ALA A 282 5.48 30.89 11.98
N LEU A 283 4.78 31.64 11.13
CA LEU A 283 3.94 32.77 11.51
C LEU A 283 2.55 32.29 11.94
N LYS A 284 2.07 32.76 13.09
CA LYS A 284 0.70 32.61 13.57
C LYS A 284 -0.22 33.67 13.00
N GLU A 285 -1.53 33.42 13.01
CA GLU A 285 -2.54 34.36 12.54
C GLU A 285 -2.53 35.68 13.35
N ASP A 286 -2.22 35.61 14.64
CA ASP A 286 -2.09 36.79 15.52
C ASP A 286 -0.82 37.63 15.28
N GLY A 287 0.00 37.24 14.31
CA GLY A 287 1.26 37.90 13.95
C GLY A 287 2.47 37.51 14.80
N SER A 288 2.28 36.62 15.79
CA SER A 288 3.39 36.03 16.57
C SER A 288 4.05 34.87 15.81
N PHE A 289 5.19 34.36 16.31
CA PHE A 289 5.88 33.23 15.70
C PHE A 289 6.05 32.09 16.70
N ILE A 290 5.87 30.85 16.24
CA ILE A 290 6.54 29.72 16.87
C ILE A 290 7.93 29.53 16.27
N SER A 291 8.84 28.91 17.01
CA SER A 291 10.20 28.66 16.53
C SER A 291 10.70 27.29 16.95
N SER A 292 11.39 26.61 16.03
CA SER A 292 12.14 25.40 16.32
C SER A 292 13.63 25.64 16.09
N ARG A 293 14.47 24.87 16.80
CA ARG A 293 15.93 24.98 16.75
C ARG A 293 16.52 23.63 16.40
N PHE A 294 17.41 23.62 15.42
CA PHE A 294 18.18 22.45 15.02
C PHE A 294 19.67 22.77 15.12
N ARG A 295 20.41 21.99 15.91
CA ARG A 295 21.86 22.17 16.07
C ARG A 295 22.58 21.40 14.97
N VAL A 296 23.38 22.10 14.17
CA VAL A 296 24.26 21.52 13.14
C VAL A 296 25.71 21.70 13.55
N THR A 297 26.55 20.68 13.36
CA THR A 297 27.99 20.71 13.63
C THR A 297 28.78 20.60 12.34
N VAL A 298 29.54 21.64 12.02
CA VAL A 298 30.43 21.65 10.85
C VAL A 298 31.74 20.99 11.22
N THR A 299 32.10 19.95 10.47
CA THR A 299 33.30 19.12 10.64
C THR A 299 34.16 19.14 9.37
N GLU A 300 35.39 18.66 9.45
CA GLU A 300 36.20 18.47 8.24
C GLU A 300 35.59 17.35 7.39
N ALA A 301 35.70 17.47 6.07
CA ALA A 301 35.33 16.37 5.18
C ALA A 301 36.11 15.11 5.60
N PRO A 302 35.45 13.93 5.65
CA PRO A 302 36.09 12.72 6.12
C PRO A 302 37.29 12.47 5.21
N VAL A 303 38.46 12.31 5.83
CA VAL A 303 39.60 11.73 5.15
C VAL A 303 39.12 10.40 4.56
N VAL A 304 39.39 10.13 3.28
CA VAL A 304 39.08 8.83 2.67
C VAL A 304 39.76 7.77 3.52
N ILE A 305 38.98 7.11 4.37
CA ILE A 305 39.49 6.06 5.25
C ILE A 305 39.56 4.82 4.38
N GLU A 306 40.76 4.32 4.15
CA GLU A 306 40.93 3.07 3.42
C GLU A 306 40.09 1.95 4.09
N PRO A 307 39.53 1.02 3.29
CA PRO A 307 38.86 -0.16 3.81
C PRO A 307 39.77 -0.91 4.78
N GLU A 308 39.22 -1.30 5.92
CA GLU A 308 39.97 -2.11 6.89
C GLU A 308 40.10 -3.54 6.35
N ASN A 309 41.29 -4.12 6.46
CA ASN A 309 41.48 -5.53 6.17
C ASN A 309 41.02 -6.35 7.39
N LEU A 310 39.92 -7.07 7.26
CA LEU A 310 39.30 -7.87 8.31
C LEU A 310 39.88 -9.29 8.43
N GLY A 311 40.98 -9.61 7.74
CA GLY A 311 41.76 -10.83 7.96
C GLY A 311 41.03 -12.13 7.62
N GLY A 312 40.07 -12.11 6.70
CA GLY A 312 39.18 -13.23 6.39
C GLY A 312 38.19 -13.51 7.53
N TYR A 313 37.75 -12.45 8.22
CA TYR A 313 36.67 -12.54 9.20
C TYR A 313 35.34 -12.84 8.52
N VAL A 314 34.49 -13.62 9.18
CA VAL A 314 33.15 -13.93 8.68
C VAL A 314 32.13 -13.08 9.43
N ILE A 315 31.55 -12.09 8.73
CA ILE A 315 30.48 -11.24 9.24
C ILE A 315 29.19 -12.06 9.23
N THR A 316 28.61 -12.29 10.41
CA THR A 316 27.36 -13.04 10.55
C THR A 316 26.18 -12.10 10.77
N ILE A 317 25.18 -12.19 9.89
CA ILE A 317 23.86 -11.58 10.05
C ILE A 317 22.89 -12.70 10.44
N MET A 318 22.07 -12.49 11.47
CA MET A 318 21.10 -13.49 11.91
C MET A 318 19.67 -13.02 11.68
N ASP A 319 18.89 -13.85 10.99
CA ASP A 319 17.49 -13.61 10.65
C ASP A 319 16.63 -14.87 10.84
N THR A 320 15.33 -14.74 10.62
CA THR A 320 14.37 -15.83 10.72
C THR A 320 14.56 -16.80 9.56
N GLU A 321 14.60 -18.09 9.85
CA GLU A 321 14.92 -19.15 8.88
C GLU A 321 14.09 -19.08 7.58
N SER A 322 12.81 -18.74 7.68
CA SER A 322 11.91 -18.68 6.52
C SER A 322 12.11 -17.47 5.60
N VAL A 323 12.99 -16.53 5.96
CA VAL A 323 13.19 -15.25 5.25
C VAL A 323 14.66 -14.85 5.15
N LEU A 324 15.60 -15.81 5.23
CA LEU A 324 17.03 -15.50 5.03
C LEU A 324 17.28 -14.83 3.65
N SER A 325 16.45 -15.19 2.68
CA SER A 325 16.42 -14.64 1.33
C SER A 325 15.96 -13.20 1.23
N ASP A 326 15.51 -12.57 2.31
CA ASP A 326 15.23 -11.12 2.30
C ASP A 326 16.54 -10.32 2.39
N ILE A 327 17.60 -10.94 2.92
CA ILE A 327 18.92 -10.32 3.06
C ILE A 327 19.93 -10.92 2.10
N ASP A 328 20.03 -12.24 2.02
CA ASP A 328 21.03 -12.95 1.21
C ASP A 328 20.62 -13.02 -0.27
N PRO A 329 21.27 -12.25 -1.17
CA PRO A 329 20.88 -12.20 -2.57
C PRO A 329 21.35 -13.43 -3.36
N PHE A 330 22.11 -14.35 -2.76
CA PHE A 330 22.56 -15.58 -3.41
C PHE A 330 21.58 -16.75 -3.22
N LEU A 331 20.60 -16.62 -2.34
CA LEU A 331 19.51 -17.58 -2.20
C LEU A 331 18.55 -17.51 -3.40
N GLU A 332 18.03 -18.67 -3.79
CA GLU A 332 17.21 -18.83 -5.01
C GLU A 332 15.93 -18.00 -4.92
N ASP A 333 15.31 -17.96 -3.74
CA ASP A 333 14.06 -17.30 -3.41
C ASP A 333 14.17 -15.81 -3.07
N TYR A 334 15.36 -15.19 -3.18
CA TYR A 334 15.50 -13.72 -3.05
C TYR A 334 14.63 -13.01 -4.10
N ARG A 335 13.70 -12.17 -3.63
CA ARG A 335 12.66 -11.52 -4.47
C ARG A 335 12.94 -10.06 -4.81
N GLY A 336 13.95 -9.45 -4.21
CA GLY A 336 14.28 -8.05 -4.47
C GLY A 336 14.74 -7.84 -5.92
N VAL A 337 14.22 -6.79 -6.56
CA VAL A 337 14.63 -6.40 -7.93
C VAL A 337 16.10 -5.98 -8.01
N ASP A 338 16.71 -5.67 -6.86
CA ASP A 338 18.11 -5.28 -6.69
C ASP A 338 19.07 -6.48 -6.61
N LYS A 339 18.60 -7.72 -6.78
CA LYS A 339 19.38 -8.96 -6.60
C LYS A 339 20.78 -8.89 -7.22
N THR A 340 20.87 -8.57 -8.52
CA THR A 340 22.15 -8.51 -9.24
C THR A 340 23.07 -7.40 -8.71
N HIS A 341 22.52 -6.24 -8.39
CA HIS A 341 23.27 -5.12 -7.83
C HIS A 341 23.80 -5.46 -6.44
N LYS A 342 22.97 -6.10 -5.60
CA LYS A 342 23.34 -6.52 -4.26
C LYS A 342 24.38 -7.62 -4.28
N GLN A 343 24.27 -8.62 -5.16
CA GLN A 343 25.31 -9.65 -5.37
C GLN A 343 26.65 -9.01 -5.80
N THR A 344 26.61 -8.03 -6.69
CA THR A 344 27.82 -7.33 -7.15
C THR A 344 28.47 -6.56 -6.01
N ALA A 345 27.69 -5.72 -5.31
CA ALA A 345 28.16 -4.96 -4.15
C ALA A 345 28.71 -5.86 -3.04
N TRP A 346 28.04 -6.97 -2.75
CA TRP A 346 28.43 -7.94 -1.73
C TRP A 346 29.80 -8.55 -2.04
N ASN A 347 29.98 -9.10 -3.25
CA ASN A 347 31.25 -9.70 -3.67
C ASN A 347 32.41 -8.68 -3.68
N GLU A 348 32.14 -7.44 -4.14
CA GLU A 348 33.13 -6.38 -4.14
C GLU A 348 33.56 -6.00 -2.72
N VAL A 349 32.62 -5.90 -1.78
CA VAL A 349 32.91 -5.59 -0.38
C VAL A 349 33.71 -6.70 0.28
N GLU A 350 33.35 -7.97 0.08
CA GLU A 350 34.10 -9.12 0.60
C GLU A 350 35.57 -9.08 0.15
N ALA A 351 35.81 -8.80 -1.14
CA ALA A 351 37.15 -8.63 -1.67
C ALA A 351 37.87 -7.40 -1.10
N LEU A 352 37.16 -6.27 -0.98
CA LEU A 352 37.72 -4.99 -0.55
C LEU A 352 38.12 -4.98 0.93
N TYR A 353 37.31 -5.61 1.78
CA TYR A 353 37.54 -5.70 3.23
C TYR A 353 38.26 -7.00 3.64
N ASN A 354 38.52 -7.92 2.70
CA ASN A 354 39.04 -9.27 3.00
C ASN A 354 38.22 -9.94 4.11
N CYS A 355 36.94 -10.15 3.83
CA CYS A 355 35.98 -10.81 4.71
C CYS A 355 35.02 -11.68 3.91
N ASP A 356 34.28 -12.55 4.60
CA ASP A 356 33.09 -13.21 4.07
C ASP A 356 31.87 -12.67 4.84
N ILE A 357 30.70 -12.65 4.22
CA ILE A 357 29.43 -12.28 4.86
C ILE A 357 28.47 -13.46 4.70
N GLN A 358 27.77 -13.81 5.77
CA GLN A 358 26.78 -14.87 5.77
C GLN A 358 25.51 -14.46 6.51
N VAL A 359 24.37 -14.95 6.03
CA VAL A 359 23.08 -14.86 6.72
C VAL A 359 22.75 -16.23 7.29
N VAL A 360 22.44 -16.29 8.59
CA VAL A 360 22.15 -17.54 9.30
C VAL A 360 20.84 -17.44 10.06
N ALA A 361 20.19 -18.58 10.27
CA ALA A 361 18.96 -18.63 11.06
C ALA A 361 19.23 -18.40 12.57
N TYR A 362 18.29 -17.71 13.23
CA TYR A 362 18.13 -17.85 14.67
C TYR A 362 17.90 -19.32 15.04
N PRO A 363 18.39 -19.80 16.20
CA PRO A 363 18.08 -21.15 16.65
C PRO A 363 16.59 -21.31 16.97
N ASP A 364 16.06 -22.53 16.92
CA ASP A 364 14.67 -22.87 17.27
C ASP A 364 14.24 -22.38 18.67
N THR A 365 15.21 -22.19 19.57
CA THR A 365 14.98 -21.65 20.92
C THR A 365 14.74 -20.13 20.94
N ALA A 366 14.95 -19.44 19.82
CA ALA A 366 14.83 -18.00 19.65
C ALA A 366 13.87 -17.64 18.49
N PRO A 367 12.64 -18.18 18.47
CA PRO A 367 11.65 -17.82 17.46
C PRO A 367 11.26 -16.35 17.61
N TRP A 368 10.70 -15.78 16.54
CA TRP A 368 10.25 -14.39 16.51
C TRP A 368 9.38 -14.02 17.73
N GLY A 369 9.63 -12.84 18.31
CA GLY A 369 8.92 -12.34 19.50
C GLY A 369 9.73 -12.43 20.80
N PRO A 370 9.07 -12.50 21.98
CA PRO A 370 9.72 -12.35 23.28
C PRO A 370 10.85 -13.35 23.56
N LEU A 371 10.76 -14.57 23.02
CA LEU A 371 11.80 -15.59 23.19
C LEU A 371 13.11 -15.20 22.49
N ARG A 372 13.04 -14.58 21.30
CA ARG A 372 14.22 -14.03 20.64
C ARG A 372 14.83 -12.89 21.42
N THR A 373 14.02 -11.96 21.94
CA THR A 373 14.51 -10.86 22.79
C THR A 373 15.25 -11.40 24.02
N ALA A 374 14.65 -12.36 24.72
CA ALA A 374 15.27 -13.00 25.89
C ALA A 374 16.58 -13.72 25.53
N TRP A 375 16.62 -14.41 24.38
CA TRP A 375 17.81 -15.10 23.90
C TRP A 375 18.95 -14.12 23.56
N ILE A 376 18.66 -13.02 22.86
CA ILE A 376 19.65 -11.97 22.57
C ILE A 376 20.21 -11.40 23.88
N ASN A 377 19.33 -11.03 24.82
CA ASN A 377 19.73 -10.48 26.11
C ASN A 377 20.56 -11.47 26.95
N SER A 378 20.23 -12.76 26.94
CA SER A 378 21.00 -13.79 27.65
C SER A 378 22.42 -13.92 27.09
N ASN A 379 22.59 -13.85 25.77
CA ASN A 379 23.91 -13.89 25.14
C ASN A 379 24.70 -12.61 25.44
N ALA A 380 24.06 -11.45 25.40
CA ALA A 380 24.69 -10.18 25.77
C ALA A 380 25.18 -10.18 27.22
N ASN A 381 24.34 -10.62 28.17
CA ASN A 381 24.69 -10.73 29.59
C ASN A 381 25.85 -11.70 29.86
N SER A 382 26.10 -12.63 28.94
CA SER A 382 27.21 -13.58 29.00
C SER A 382 28.44 -13.11 28.22
N ASN A 383 28.38 -11.95 27.56
CA ASN A 383 29.37 -11.45 26.61
C ASN A 383 29.66 -12.42 25.44
N THR A 384 28.65 -13.14 24.97
CA THR A 384 28.76 -14.20 23.95
C THR A 384 27.78 -13.99 22.81
N ALA A 385 27.71 -12.79 22.24
CA ALA A 385 26.86 -12.54 21.07
C ALA A 385 27.17 -13.54 19.94
N GLN A 386 26.12 -14.07 19.31
CA GLN A 386 26.19 -15.17 18.35
C GLN A 386 26.13 -14.70 16.90
N ALA A 387 25.82 -13.42 16.64
CA ALA A 387 25.97 -12.76 15.33
C ALA A 387 26.60 -11.37 15.48
N ASP A 388 27.15 -10.81 14.39
CA ASP A 388 27.58 -9.41 14.32
C ASP A 388 26.38 -8.48 14.15
N PHE A 389 25.35 -8.97 13.44
CA PHE A 389 24.12 -8.25 13.21
C PHE A 389 22.90 -9.13 13.49
N TYR A 390 21.88 -8.51 14.07
CA TYR A 390 20.58 -9.12 14.36
C TYR A 390 19.48 -8.41 13.57
N VAL A 391 18.67 -9.19 12.86
CA VAL A 391 17.42 -8.70 12.27
C VAL A 391 16.31 -8.81 13.30
N ILE A 392 15.81 -7.65 13.71
CA ILE A 392 14.80 -7.50 14.76
C ILE A 392 13.78 -6.44 14.36
N THR A 393 12.77 -6.21 15.18
CA THR A 393 11.89 -5.04 15.04
C THR A 393 12.42 -3.85 15.82
N SER A 394 12.26 -2.63 15.28
CA SER A 394 12.66 -1.42 15.98
C SER A 394 11.90 -1.22 17.30
N GLY A 395 10.69 -1.77 17.43
CA GLY A 395 9.87 -1.73 18.65
C GLY A 395 10.47 -2.42 19.89
N ILE A 396 11.50 -3.26 19.75
CA ILE A 396 12.17 -3.93 20.89
C ILE A 396 13.56 -3.35 21.23
N ILE A 397 13.99 -2.28 20.56
CA ILE A 397 15.31 -1.65 20.79
C ILE A 397 15.47 -1.25 22.26
N ASN A 398 14.42 -0.72 22.89
CA ASN A 398 14.45 -0.33 24.30
C ASN A 398 14.73 -1.52 25.25
N GLU A 399 14.21 -2.71 24.93
CA GLU A 399 14.41 -3.92 25.75
C GLU A 399 15.82 -4.49 25.59
N LEU A 400 16.37 -4.41 24.39
CA LEU A 400 17.72 -4.89 24.10
C LEU A 400 18.77 -3.93 24.65
N GLU A 401 18.52 -2.62 24.58
CA GLU A 401 19.44 -1.61 25.11
C GLU A 401 19.47 -1.59 26.64
N ALA A 402 18.37 -1.97 27.32
CA ALA A 402 18.38 -2.20 28.76
C ALA A 402 19.40 -3.27 29.20
N SER A 403 19.71 -4.23 28.32
CA SER A 403 20.75 -5.25 28.54
C SER A 403 22.07 -4.94 27.82
N LYS A 404 22.21 -3.74 27.21
CA LYS A 404 23.35 -3.33 26.39
C LYS A 404 23.67 -4.30 25.25
N ALA A 405 22.66 -5.01 24.73
CA ALA A 405 22.84 -6.03 23.71
C ALA A 405 23.17 -5.47 22.32
N LEU A 406 22.94 -4.17 22.10
CA LEU A 406 23.16 -3.47 20.84
C LEU A 406 24.28 -2.44 20.96
N VAL A 407 24.94 -2.15 19.85
CA VAL A 407 25.91 -1.05 19.73
C VAL A 407 25.15 0.23 19.41
N ASP A 408 25.47 1.33 20.12
CA ASP A 408 25.09 2.67 19.67
C ASP A 408 25.94 3.05 18.45
N THR A 409 25.31 3.08 17.29
CA THR A 409 25.93 3.31 15.99
C THR A 409 25.91 4.77 15.58
N ASN A 410 25.51 5.72 16.44
CA ASN A 410 25.36 7.12 16.04
C ASN A 410 26.64 7.73 15.43
N ASP A 411 27.80 7.48 16.03
CA ASP A 411 29.09 7.97 15.51
C ASP A 411 29.47 7.28 14.19
N LEU A 412 29.20 5.98 14.07
CA LEU A 412 29.44 5.19 12.86
C LEU A 412 28.54 5.66 11.70
N TYR A 413 27.26 5.89 11.98
CA TYR A 413 26.30 6.43 11.03
C TYR A 413 26.67 7.85 10.60
N THR A 414 27.02 8.73 11.54
CA THR A 414 27.46 10.10 11.23
C THR A 414 28.69 10.11 10.32
N SER A 415 29.60 9.14 10.52
CA SER A 415 30.85 9.05 9.76
C SER A 415 30.71 8.33 8.42
N PHE A 416 29.87 7.29 8.33
CA PHE A 416 29.85 6.33 7.21
C PHE A 416 28.48 6.09 6.60
N GLY A 417 27.40 6.45 7.29
CA GLY A 417 26.02 6.13 6.88
C GLY A 417 25.47 6.99 5.75
N LYS A 418 26.14 8.08 5.36
CA LYS A 418 25.74 8.99 4.25
C LYS A 418 24.28 9.49 4.33
N ASN A 419 23.73 9.63 5.54
CA ASN A 419 22.36 10.09 5.79
C ASN A 419 21.28 9.25 5.08
N SER A 420 21.53 7.95 5.01
CA SER A 420 20.71 6.97 4.30
C SER A 420 19.39 6.61 5.00
N PHE A 421 19.11 7.08 6.21
CA PHE A 421 17.82 6.85 6.86
C PHE A 421 16.73 7.83 6.37
N SER A 422 15.52 7.33 6.15
CA SER A 422 14.32 8.16 6.15
C SER A 422 14.08 8.74 7.56
N THR A 423 13.31 9.83 7.68
CA THR A 423 13.11 10.48 8.99
C THR A 423 12.40 9.57 9.97
N GLY A 424 11.26 9.02 9.56
CA GLY A 424 10.48 8.12 10.41
C GLY A 424 11.31 6.91 10.83
N LEU A 425 12.08 6.31 9.91
CA LEU A 425 12.92 5.16 10.25
C LEU A 425 14.01 5.55 11.26
N LYS A 426 14.74 6.66 11.04
CA LYS A 426 15.75 7.16 11.98
C LYS A 426 15.15 7.37 13.36
N GLU A 427 13.98 8.01 13.44
CA GLU A 427 13.27 8.21 14.71
C GLU A 427 12.89 6.88 15.37
N SER A 428 12.43 5.89 14.60
CA SER A 428 12.02 4.58 15.13
C SER A 428 13.17 3.77 15.73
N VAL A 429 14.40 4.02 15.28
CA VAL A 429 15.62 3.33 15.76
C VAL A 429 16.46 4.17 16.71
N THR A 430 15.98 5.37 17.07
CA THR A 430 16.62 6.27 18.02
C THR A 430 16.06 6.02 19.42
N TYR A 431 16.94 5.79 20.40
CA TYR A 431 16.55 5.52 21.77
C TYR A 431 17.50 6.21 22.77
N LYS A 432 16.95 7.05 23.66
CA LYS A 432 17.74 7.84 24.64
C LYS A 432 18.97 8.55 24.05
N GLY A 433 18.82 9.08 22.82
CA GLY A 433 19.88 9.78 22.09
C GLY A 433 20.87 8.90 21.32
N GLY A 434 20.83 7.58 21.48
CA GLY A 434 21.61 6.63 20.68
C GLY A 434 20.86 6.16 19.44
N LEU A 435 21.58 5.63 18.45
CA LEU A 435 21.05 5.13 17.17
C LEU A 435 21.41 3.65 17.01
N TYR A 436 20.42 2.75 16.97
CA TYR A 436 20.68 1.31 17.17
C TYR A 436 20.46 0.41 15.94
N ALA A 437 20.30 1.01 14.76
CA ALA A 437 20.16 0.27 13.52
C ALA A 437 21.02 0.88 12.40
N MET A 438 21.21 0.09 11.33
CA MET A 438 21.75 0.57 10.07
C MET A 438 20.66 0.72 9.00
N SER A 439 20.86 1.66 8.08
CA SER A 439 20.00 1.76 6.90
C SER A 439 20.39 0.67 5.93
N THR A 440 19.40 -0.02 5.38
CA THR A 440 19.57 -0.99 4.30
C THR A 440 19.58 -0.33 2.91
N GLY A 441 19.34 0.99 2.82
CA GLY A 441 19.50 1.76 1.59
C GLY A 441 18.55 1.35 0.46
N SER A 442 17.34 0.87 0.76
CA SER A 442 16.40 0.41 -0.28
C SER A 442 16.16 1.49 -1.35
N TYR A 443 16.42 1.15 -2.61
CA TYR A 443 16.31 2.08 -3.75
C TYR A 443 14.86 2.46 -4.07
N ALA A 444 13.91 1.55 -3.83
CA ALA A 444 12.51 1.69 -4.23
C ALA A 444 11.56 1.14 -3.15
N GLU A 445 11.68 1.68 -1.94
CA GLU A 445 10.89 1.26 -0.79
C GLU A 445 9.44 1.78 -0.87
N ASN A 446 8.48 0.90 -0.58
CA ASN A 446 7.13 1.32 -0.23
C ASN A 446 7.09 1.60 1.28
N PHE A 447 6.85 2.85 1.65
CA PHE A 447 6.93 3.31 3.03
C PHE A 447 5.63 3.15 3.82
N ILE A 448 4.64 2.49 3.22
CA ILE A 448 3.29 2.37 3.74
C ILE A 448 3.01 0.91 4.00
N ASP A 449 2.49 0.66 5.19
CA ASP A 449 1.93 -0.64 5.56
C ASP A 449 0.45 -0.49 5.95
N LYS A 450 0.08 0.62 6.59
CA LYS A 450 -1.26 0.81 7.18
C LYS A 450 -2.21 1.62 6.33
N GLY A 451 -3.49 1.30 6.44
CA GLY A 451 -4.59 2.07 5.86
C GLY A 451 -5.89 1.30 5.91
N LEU A 452 -6.82 1.67 5.05
CA LEU A 452 -8.10 1.00 4.86
C LEU A 452 -8.01 0.09 3.64
N TYR A 453 -8.19 -1.20 3.88
CA TYR A 453 -8.27 -2.21 2.84
C TYR A 453 -9.73 -2.48 2.52
N PHE A 454 -10.02 -2.76 1.24
CA PHE A 454 -11.39 -2.96 0.80
C PHE A 454 -11.55 -4.08 -0.23
N ASN A 455 -12.74 -4.68 -0.24
CA ASN A 455 -13.16 -5.66 -1.23
C ASN A 455 -13.55 -4.94 -2.53
N VAL A 456 -12.68 -5.02 -3.55
CA VAL A 456 -12.88 -4.30 -4.82
C VAL A 456 -14.13 -4.80 -5.55
N ASN A 457 -14.41 -6.11 -5.51
CA ASN A 457 -15.58 -6.66 -6.20
C ASN A 457 -16.89 -6.20 -5.56
N LEU A 458 -16.95 -6.18 -4.22
CA LEU A 458 -18.12 -5.69 -3.50
C LEU A 458 -18.34 -4.21 -3.84
N LEU A 459 -17.29 -3.40 -3.78
CA LEU A 459 -17.34 -1.97 -4.11
C LEU A 459 -17.85 -1.72 -5.52
N GLU A 460 -17.30 -2.43 -6.52
CA GLU A 460 -17.73 -2.35 -7.92
C GLU A 460 -19.19 -2.81 -8.11
N SER A 461 -19.60 -3.89 -7.42
CA SER A 461 -20.97 -4.42 -7.50
C SER A 461 -22.02 -3.43 -6.97
N LEU A 462 -21.61 -2.54 -6.05
CA LEU A 462 -22.45 -1.49 -5.50
C LEU A 462 -22.42 -0.20 -6.34
N GLY A 463 -21.60 -0.14 -7.40
CA GLY A 463 -21.44 1.06 -8.23
C GLY A 463 -20.81 2.23 -7.47
N LEU A 464 -20.06 1.94 -6.39
CA LEU A 464 -19.43 2.97 -5.58
C LEU A 464 -18.16 3.51 -6.26
N GLU A 465 -17.88 4.79 -6.05
CA GLU A 465 -16.63 5.41 -6.51
C GLU A 465 -15.43 4.78 -5.79
N ASN A 466 -14.29 4.64 -6.49
CA ASN A 466 -13.08 4.09 -5.90
C ASN A 466 -12.47 5.08 -4.89
N PRO A 467 -12.31 4.70 -3.61
CA PRO A 467 -11.85 5.60 -2.55
C PRO A 467 -10.37 5.97 -2.71
N ALA A 468 -9.54 5.09 -3.28
CA ALA A 468 -8.15 5.42 -3.60
C ALA A 468 -8.06 6.50 -4.68
N GLN A 469 -8.99 6.48 -5.65
CA GLN A 469 -9.10 7.55 -6.64
C GLN A 469 -9.53 8.86 -6.00
N MET A 470 -10.53 8.83 -5.11
CA MET A 470 -10.93 10.02 -4.33
C MET A 470 -9.75 10.57 -3.53
N PHE A 471 -8.89 9.72 -2.97
CA PHE A 471 -7.68 10.13 -2.25
C PHE A 471 -6.68 10.82 -3.18
N LEU A 472 -6.38 10.24 -4.33
CA LEU A 472 -5.44 10.83 -5.30
C LEU A 472 -5.92 12.19 -5.82
N GLU A 473 -7.23 12.39 -5.86
CA GLU A 473 -7.87 13.66 -6.23
C GLU A 473 -8.01 14.64 -5.05
N GLY A 474 -7.54 14.29 -3.85
CA GLY A 474 -7.61 15.13 -2.65
C GLY A 474 -9.01 15.24 -2.03
N ARG A 475 -9.96 14.42 -2.48
CA ARG A 475 -11.34 14.37 -1.98
C ARG A 475 -11.52 13.40 -0.82
N TRP A 476 -10.52 12.59 -0.44
CA TRP A 476 -10.62 11.64 0.67
C TRP A 476 -10.33 12.28 2.04
N ASN A 477 -11.19 13.22 2.42
CA ASN A 477 -11.16 13.92 3.70
C ASN A 477 -12.24 13.39 4.67
N TYR A 478 -12.27 13.89 5.90
CA TYR A 478 -13.21 13.42 6.93
C TYR A 478 -14.68 13.58 6.52
N THR A 479 -15.04 14.71 5.91
CA THR A 479 -16.41 14.96 5.48
C THR A 479 -16.84 13.98 4.40
N ASN A 480 -16.05 13.84 3.34
CA ASN A 480 -16.38 12.93 2.22
C ASN A 480 -16.30 11.47 2.63
N PHE A 481 -15.40 11.09 3.55
CA PHE A 481 -15.36 9.76 4.12
C PHE A 481 -16.62 9.41 4.92
N GLU A 482 -17.12 10.34 5.73
CA GLU A 482 -18.37 10.18 6.47
C GLU A 482 -19.55 9.98 5.51
N GLU A 483 -19.64 10.81 4.48
CA GLU A 483 -20.68 10.73 3.46
C GLU A 483 -20.59 9.44 2.65
N TYR A 484 -19.37 9.05 2.26
CA TYR A 484 -19.12 7.81 1.54
C TYR A 484 -19.59 6.60 2.34
N ALA A 485 -19.22 6.50 3.62
CA ALA A 485 -19.60 5.38 4.47
C ALA A 485 -21.13 5.28 4.63
N LYS A 486 -21.82 6.42 4.79
CA LYS A 486 -23.29 6.46 4.86
C LYS A 486 -23.95 6.05 3.54
N ASN A 487 -23.44 6.55 2.43
CA ASN A 487 -23.95 6.20 1.10
C ASN A 487 -23.75 4.71 0.81
N ALA A 488 -22.54 4.19 1.06
CA ALA A 488 -22.21 2.79 0.92
C ALA A 488 -23.13 1.91 1.76
N GLN A 489 -23.37 2.27 3.03
CA GLN A 489 -24.29 1.53 3.89
C GLN A 489 -25.72 1.47 3.34
N SER A 490 -26.19 2.51 2.66
CA SER A 490 -27.53 2.53 2.08
C SER A 490 -27.74 1.53 0.93
N LEU A 491 -26.65 1.04 0.35
CA LEU A 491 -26.63 0.07 -0.75
C LEU A 491 -26.44 -1.37 -0.27
N LEU A 492 -26.07 -1.55 1.00
CA LEU A 492 -25.75 -2.85 1.60
C LEU A 492 -26.98 -3.53 2.20
N GLY A 493 -26.99 -4.87 2.18
CA GLY A 493 -28.06 -5.71 2.72
C GLY A 493 -28.03 -5.85 4.25
N GLU A 494 -29.01 -6.57 4.78
CA GLU A 494 -29.05 -6.89 6.21
C GLU A 494 -27.81 -7.71 6.63
N GLY A 495 -27.15 -7.29 7.71
CA GLY A 495 -25.93 -7.93 8.21
C GLY A 495 -24.63 -7.48 7.51
N GLN A 496 -24.71 -6.57 6.54
CA GLN A 496 -23.55 -6.01 5.87
C GLN A 496 -23.25 -4.58 6.33
N PHE A 497 -21.97 -4.20 6.29
CA PHE A 497 -21.48 -2.94 6.85
C PHE A 497 -20.53 -2.21 5.91
N ALA A 498 -20.59 -0.87 5.90
CA ALA A 498 -19.58 -0.09 5.19
C ALA A 498 -18.21 -0.26 5.87
N MET A 499 -18.16 -0.26 7.21
CA MET A 499 -16.91 -0.36 7.98
C MET A 499 -16.95 -1.45 9.05
N SER A 500 -15.77 -1.97 9.41
CA SER A 500 -15.62 -3.04 10.40
C SER A 500 -14.33 -2.90 11.22
N GLY A 501 -14.21 -3.65 12.33
CA GLY A 501 -13.02 -3.66 13.20
C GLY A 501 -13.03 -2.61 14.31
N GLU A 502 -11.86 -2.36 14.92
CA GLU A 502 -11.74 -1.47 16.09
C GLU A 502 -11.55 0.00 15.69
N PRO A 503 -12.29 0.95 16.29
CA PRO A 503 -12.28 2.36 15.89
C PRO A 503 -10.94 3.06 16.21
N ILE A 504 -10.12 2.52 17.11
CA ILE A 504 -8.81 3.12 17.44
C ILE A 504 -7.87 3.17 16.25
N TYR A 505 -7.91 2.18 15.35
CA TYR A 505 -7.01 2.14 14.19
C TYR A 505 -7.40 3.19 13.15
N TYR A 506 -8.71 3.35 12.92
CA TYR A 506 -9.25 4.44 12.12
C TYR A 506 -8.88 5.79 12.72
N TRP A 507 -9.18 5.98 14.02
CA TRP A 507 -8.94 7.25 14.70
C TRP A 507 -7.45 7.62 14.69
N SER A 508 -6.57 6.69 15.02
CA SER A 508 -5.13 6.96 15.05
C SER A 508 -4.58 7.27 13.66
N GLY A 509 -4.96 6.47 12.66
CA GLY A 509 -4.59 6.70 11.26
C GLY A 509 -5.07 8.05 10.73
N MET A 510 -6.31 8.43 11.04
CA MET A 510 -6.90 9.74 10.70
C MET A 510 -6.14 10.89 11.37
N VAL A 511 -5.77 10.76 12.65
CA VAL A 511 -4.96 11.76 13.36
C VAL A 511 -3.54 11.85 12.76
N ASN A 512 -2.92 10.72 12.43
CA ASN A 512 -1.61 10.69 11.79
C ASN A 512 -1.65 11.29 10.37
N ALA A 513 -2.76 11.16 9.64
CA ALA A 513 -2.98 11.82 8.35
C ALA A 513 -2.86 13.35 8.44
N ALA A 514 -3.05 13.94 9.63
CA ALA A 514 -2.81 15.36 9.89
C ALA A 514 -1.34 15.72 10.18
N GLY A 515 -0.43 14.74 10.16
CA GLY A 515 0.96 14.91 10.60
C GLY A 515 1.14 14.94 12.12
N ILE A 516 0.10 14.63 12.88
CA ILE A 516 0.15 14.63 14.35
C ILE A 516 0.70 13.29 14.84
N ARG A 517 1.75 13.35 15.68
CA ARG A 517 2.24 12.21 16.47
C ARG A 517 1.39 12.12 17.73
N ILE A 518 0.62 11.06 17.89
CA ILE A 518 -0.19 10.82 19.09
C ILE A 518 0.74 10.65 20.29
N ALA A 519 1.79 9.83 20.16
CA ALA A 519 2.87 9.72 21.13
C ALA A 519 4.13 10.46 20.65
N ASP A 520 4.37 11.65 21.19
CA ASP A 520 5.56 12.43 20.83
C ASP A 520 6.75 12.04 21.71
N THR A 521 7.70 11.29 21.14
CA THR A 521 8.92 10.86 21.84
C THR A 521 9.92 11.99 22.08
N ASN A 522 9.82 13.10 21.35
CA ASN A 522 10.72 14.24 21.52
C ASN A 522 10.25 15.13 22.67
N LYS A 523 8.94 15.38 22.75
CA LYS A 523 8.33 16.16 23.84
C LYS A 523 7.97 15.32 25.07
N LEU A 524 7.95 13.99 24.93
CA LEU A 524 7.49 13.04 25.94
C LEU A 524 6.06 13.35 26.42
N GLN A 525 5.15 13.65 25.48
CA GLN A 525 3.75 14.01 25.75
C GLN A 525 2.79 13.33 24.78
N LEU A 526 1.50 13.29 25.14
CA LEU A 526 0.44 12.82 24.24
C LEU A 526 -0.34 13.96 23.59
N ASN A 527 -0.47 13.90 22.27
CA ASN A 527 -1.26 14.85 21.48
C ASN A 527 -2.63 14.23 21.16
N VAL A 528 -3.52 14.18 22.15
CA VAL A 528 -4.78 13.39 22.11
C VAL A 528 -6.06 14.21 22.27
N ASP A 529 -5.98 15.49 22.59
CA ASP A 529 -7.11 16.35 22.97
C ASP A 529 -7.35 17.57 22.06
N GLY A 530 -6.60 17.65 20.95
CA GLY A 530 -6.73 18.69 19.92
C GLY A 530 -8.01 18.60 19.08
N SER A 531 -8.19 19.60 18.20
CA SER A 531 -9.38 19.71 17.35
C SER A 531 -9.48 18.57 16.33
N VAL A 532 -8.37 18.17 15.71
CA VAL A 532 -8.30 17.07 14.73
C VAL A 532 -8.73 15.75 15.36
N GLN A 533 -8.25 15.46 16.57
CA GLN A 533 -8.55 14.24 17.32
C GLN A 533 -10.03 14.14 17.66
N LYS A 534 -10.63 15.26 18.10
CA LYS A 534 -12.06 15.38 18.38
C LYS A 534 -12.90 15.22 17.11
N GLN A 535 -12.47 15.82 16.00
CA GLN A 535 -13.13 15.69 14.69
C GLN A 535 -13.10 14.23 14.21
N ALA A 536 -11.94 13.56 14.25
CA ALA A 536 -11.83 12.16 13.85
C ALA A 536 -12.79 11.26 14.64
N ALA A 537 -12.82 11.40 15.98
CA ALA A 537 -13.73 10.63 16.82
C ALA A 537 -15.21 10.93 16.52
N LYS A 538 -15.54 12.21 16.27
CA LYS A 538 -16.90 12.62 15.89
C LYS A 538 -17.32 12.02 14.54
N THR A 539 -16.45 12.05 13.54
CA THR A 539 -16.69 11.45 12.22
C THR A 539 -16.99 9.96 12.33
N LEU A 540 -16.16 9.21 13.05
CA LEU A 540 -16.39 7.77 13.27
C LEU A 540 -17.70 7.51 14.03
N ARG A 541 -18.01 8.32 15.04
CA ARG A 541 -19.28 8.23 15.77
C ARG A 541 -20.50 8.51 14.87
N ASN A 542 -20.39 9.43 13.93
CA ASN A 542 -21.46 9.71 12.98
C ASN A 542 -21.70 8.53 12.02
N ILE A 543 -20.64 7.84 11.60
CA ILE A 543 -20.72 6.61 10.80
C ILE A 543 -21.44 5.50 11.59
N VAL A 544 -21.06 5.31 12.86
CA VAL A 544 -21.72 4.37 13.77
C VAL A 544 -23.21 4.69 13.95
N ASN A 545 -23.55 5.96 14.18
CA ASN A 545 -24.95 6.40 14.34
C ASN A 545 -25.79 6.20 13.07
N ALA A 546 -25.15 6.12 11.90
CA ALA A 546 -25.80 5.80 10.64
C ALA A 546 -25.98 4.29 10.41
N GLY A 547 -25.54 3.44 11.34
CA GLY A 547 -25.53 1.99 11.19
C GLY A 547 -24.47 1.49 10.21
N ALA A 548 -23.51 2.34 9.85
CA ALA A 548 -22.51 2.06 8.80
C ALA A 548 -21.24 1.36 9.33
N PHE A 549 -21.28 0.86 10.57
CA PHE A 549 -20.14 0.24 11.24
C PHE A 549 -20.60 -1.05 11.93
N ASP A 550 -19.87 -2.14 11.74
CA ASP A 550 -20.05 -3.39 12.48
C ASP A 550 -19.63 -3.26 13.95
N VAL A 551 -20.52 -2.75 14.78
CA VAL A 551 -20.29 -2.58 16.23
C VAL A 551 -20.33 -3.92 16.96
N ALA A 552 -21.09 -4.91 16.49
CA ALA A 552 -21.28 -6.17 17.22
C ALA A 552 -20.19 -7.19 16.93
N GLY A 553 -19.67 -7.22 15.70
CA GLY A 553 -18.63 -8.12 15.21
C GLY A 553 -17.23 -7.51 15.19
N HIS A 554 -17.02 -6.35 15.82
CA HIS A 554 -15.69 -5.74 15.91
C HIS A 554 -14.69 -6.71 16.55
N ASN A 555 -13.48 -6.73 15.98
CA ASN A 555 -12.36 -7.52 16.46
C ASN A 555 -11.05 -6.81 16.10
N TRP A 556 -9.95 -7.40 16.53
CA TRP A 556 -8.60 -6.87 16.34
C TRP A 556 -7.98 -7.36 15.03
N ASP A 557 -7.05 -6.55 14.52
CA ASP A 557 -6.07 -6.98 13.52
C ASP A 557 -6.76 -7.56 12.26
N ALA A 558 -6.29 -8.69 11.74
CA ALA A 558 -6.88 -9.36 10.57
C ALA A 558 -8.11 -10.23 10.90
N ASP A 559 -8.50 -10.40 12.17
CA ASP A 559 -9.45 -11.43 12.61
C ASP A 559 -10.91 -10.96 12.69
N VAL A 560 -11.24 -9.87 11.99
CA VAL A 560 -12.61 -9.35 11.94
C VAL A 560 -13.44 -10.16 10.96
N VAL A 561 -14.48 -10.80 11.49
CA VAL A 561 -15.26 -11.81 10.77
C VAL A 561 -16.04 -11.19 9.61
N SER A 562 -16.65 -10.02 9.79
CA SER A 562 -17.45 -9.37 8.75
C SER A 562 -16.61 -9.04 7.51
N PHE A 563 -15.38 -8.55 7.68
CA PHE A 563 -14.48 -8.33 6.54
C PHE A 563 -14.06 -9.64 5.86
N LYS A 564 -13.66 -10.65 6.63
CA LYS A 564 -13.25 -11.96 6.08
C LYS A 564 -14.37 -12.66 5.30
N ASN A 565 -15.61 -12.50 5.73
CA ASN A 565 -16.77 -13.07 5.05
C ASN A 565 -17.23 -12.27 3.82
N GLY A 566 -16.68 -11.06 3.61
CA GLY A 566 -17.16 -10.15 2.57
C GLY A 566 -18.46 -9.42 2.95
N ASP A 567 -18.82 -9.40 4.24
CA ASP A 567 -19.95 -8.65 4.78
C ASP A 567 -19.59 -7.18 5.07
N ALA A 568 -18.32 -6.80 4.99
CA ALA A 568 -17.87 -5.42 5.15
C ALA A 568 -17.06 -4.91 3.96
N ILE A 569 -17.24 -3.64 3.58
CA ILE A 569 -16.46 -3.00 2.51
C ILE A 569 -15.06 -2.67 3.00
N PHE A 570 -14.93 -1.96 4.12
CA PHE A 570 -13.66 -1.49 4.65
C PHE A 570 -13.24 -2.20 5.93
N GLN A 571 -11.92 -2.39 6.02
CA GLN A 571 -11.23 -2.73 7.25
C GLN A 571 -9.87 -2.03 7.31
N SER A 572 -9.55 -1.46 8.48
CA SER A 572 -8.17 -1.11 8.82
C SER A 572 -7.26 -2.35 8.86
N GLY A 573 -6.06 -2.26 8.29
CA GLY A 573 -5.07 -3.35 8.37
C GLY A 573 -3.68 -2.96 7.94
N GLU A 574 -2.86 -3.98 7.62
CA GLU A 574 -1.49 -3.87 7.14
C GLU A 574 -1.34 -4.58 5.77
N MET A 575 -0.43 -4.12 4.93
CA MET A 575 -0.36 -4.53 3.51
C MET A 575 0.03 -5.99 3.38
N TRP A 576 0.88 -6.47 4.29
CA TRP A 576 1.30 -7.86 4.35
C TRP A 576 0.16 -8.82 4.75
N PHE A 577 -0.98 -8.33 5.24
CA PHE A 577 -2.14 -9.21 5.50
C PHE A 577 -2.73 -9.77 4.21
N CYS A 578 -2.71 -8.98 3.12
CA CYS A 578 -3.24 -9.37 1.82
C CYS A 578 -2.47 -10.56 1.24
N ARG A 579 -3.21 -11.59 0.82
CA ARG A 579 -2.68 -12.84 0.25
C ARG A 579 -1.76 -13.64 1.17
N TYR A 580 -1.84 -13.37 2.47
CA TYR A 580 -1.15 -14.17 3.47
C TYR A 580 -2.15 -15.10 4.16
N GLU A 581 -1.96 -16.40 3.97
CA GLU A 581 -2.92 -17.45 4.31
C GLU A 581 -3.44 -17.38 5.76
N ALA A 582 -2.56 -17.06 6.71
CA ALA A 582 -2.92 -16.97 8.13
C ALA A 582 -3.63 -15.65 8.51
N ARG A 583 -3.83 -14.73 7.55
CA ARG A 583 -4.46 -13.41 7.74
C ARG A 583 -5.61 -13.24 6.74
N TRP A 584 -5.37 -12.63 5.59
CA TRP A 584 -6.33 -12.51 4.48
C TRP A 584 -5.86 -13.33 3.29
N ALA A 585 -6.37 -14.56 3.20
CA ALA A 585 -6.03 -15.52 2.17
C ALA A 585 -6.31 -14.97 0.75
N ALA A 586 -5.56 -15.49 -0.24
CA ALA A 586 -5.69 -15.04 -1.63
C ALA A 586 -7.04 -15.40 -2.27
N ASP A 587 -7.82 -16.27 -1.65
CA ASP A 587 -9.15 -16.74 -2.05
C ASP A 587 -10.24 -16.42 -1.01
N MET A 588 -9.97 -15.47 -0.09
CA MET A 588 -10.83 -15.15 1.07
C MET A 588 -12.28 -14.83 0.70
N TRP A 589 -12.54 -14.22 -0.46
CA TRP A 589 -13.89 -13.91 -0.98
C TRP A 589 -14.29 -14.77 -2.19
N GLY A 590 -13.67 -15.95 -2.31
CA GLY A 590 -13.91 -16.92 -3.39
C GLY A 590 -12.68 -17.17 -4.25
N GLU A 591 -12.62 -18.39 -4.79
CA GLU A 591 -11.55 -18.87 -5.65
C GLU A 591 -11.54 -18.09 -6.98
N GLY A 592 -10.43 -17.40 -7.26
CA GLY A 592 -10.26 -16.60 -8.48
C GLY A 592 -11.06 -15.29 -8.51
N THR A 593 -11.81 -14.95 -7.46
CA THR A 593 -12.62 -13.72 -7.40
C THR A 593 -12.03 -12.68 -6.46
N THR A 594 -11.23 -13.05 -5.46
CA THR A 594 -10.71 -12.11 -4.45
C THR A 594 -9.87 -10.99 -5.07
N ARG A 595 -10.25 -9.73 -4.84
CA ARG A 595 -9.51 -8.53 -5.27
C ARG A 595 -9.39 -7.53 -4.12
N PHE A 596 -8.16 -7.24 -3.70
CA PHE A 596 -7.85 -6.32 -2.61
C PHE A 596 -7.59 -4.90 -3.13
N GLY A 597 -8.25 -3.93 -2.51
CA GLY A 597 -8.00 -2.51 -2.68
C GLY A 597 -7.42 -1.90 -1.40
N TYR A 598 -6.80 -0.74 -1.53
CA TYR A 598 -6.17 0.01 -0.45
C TYR A 598 -6.41 1.51 -0.64
N VAL A 599 -6.77 2.19 0.44
CA VAL A 599 -6.75 3.65 0.52
C VAL A 599 -6.12 4.08 1.85
N PRO A 600 -5.29 5.13 1.87
CA PRO A 600 -4.84 5.73 3.12
C PRO A 600 -6.00 6.18 4.00
N TYR A 601 -5.74 6.37 5.29
CA TYR A 601 -6.74 6.98 6.17
C TYR A 601 -7.11 8.38 5.66
N PRO A 602 -8.39 8.77 5.76
CA PRO A 602 -8.83 10.07 5.29
C PRO A 602 -8.13 11.17 6.11
N HIS A 603 -7.79 12.28 5.45
CA HIS A 603 -7.16 13.41 6.11
C HIS A 603 -8.21 14.41 6.64
N PRO A 604 -7.88 15.26 7.62
CA PRO A 604 -8.80 16.33 8.04
C PRO A 604 -9.15 17.26 6.87
N ASP A 605 -10.34 17.85 6.91
CA ASP A 605 -10.80 18.80 5.89
C ASP A 605 -9.89 20.05 5.79
N THR A 606 -9.18 20.38 6.88
CA THR A 606 -8.22 21.50 6.93
C THR A 606 -6.83 21.15 6.39
N VAL A 607 -6.58 19.90 6.01
CA VAL A 607 -5.28 19.42 5.54
C VAL A 607 -5.38 19.11 4.06
N LEU A 608 -4.55 19.75 3.23
CA LEU A 608 -4.43 19.35 1.82
C LEU A 608 -3.78 17.96 1.73
N VAL A 609 -4.25 17.11 0.81
CA VAL A 609 -3.74 15.74 0.64
C VAL A 609 -2.22 15.68 0.53
N LYS A 610 -1.58 16.62 -0.21
CA LYS A 610 -0.12 16.72 -0.37
C LYS A 610 0.66 16.83 0.96
N ASN A 611 -0.01 17.35 2.01
CA ASN A 611 0.52 17.49 3.35
C ASN A 611 0.14 16.33 4.29
N SER A 612 -0.65 15.36 3.81
CA SER A 612 -0.96 14.16 4.58
C SER A 612 0.32 13.40 4.94
N ARG A 613 0.28 12.72 6.08
CA ARG A 613 1.37 11.89 6.61
C ARG A 613 0.86 10.50 6.95
N ILE A 614 1.77 9.55 7.04
CA ILE A 614 1.48 8.22 7.54
C ILE A 614 2.47 7.86 8.63
N SER A 615 1.99 7.16 9.65
CA SER A 615 2.81 6.71 10.75
C SER A 615 3.41 5.33 10.50
N ILE A 616 4.66 5.16 10.95
CA ILE A 616 5.23 3.84 11.26
C ILE A 616 5.30 3.64 12.77
N LYS A 617 4.91 2.45 13.25
CA LYS A 617 5.00 2.05 14.67
C LYS A 617 6.32 1.35 15.01
N SER A 618 6.79 0.53 14.08
CA SER A 618 7.96 -0.35 14.18
C SER A 618 8.19 -0.97 12.81
N GLN A 619 9.44 -1.29 12.47
CA GLN A 619 9.81 -1.98 11.23
C GLN A 619 10.91 -3.01 11.50
N ALA A 620 11.07 -3.97 10.59
CA ALA A 620 12.24 -4.84 10.61
C ALA A 620 13.51 -4.03 10.32
N VAL A 621 14.53 -4.18 11.15
CA VAL A 621 15.77 -3.41 11.10
C VAL A 621 16.96 -4.31 11.38
N ILE A 622 18.09 -3.98 10.75
CA ILE A 622 19.37 -4.63 11.03
C ILE A 622 20.06 -3.84 12.12
N THR A 623 20.40 -4.51 13.22
CA THR A 623 21.04 -3.91 14.39
C THR A 623 22.40 -4.54 14.64
N MET A 624 23.37 -3.74 15.06
CA MET A 624 24.70 -4.23 15.36
C MET A 624 24.75 -4.78 16.79
N ALA A 625 25.16 -6.04 16.93
CA ALA A 625 25.26 -6.71 18.21
C ALA A 625 26.47 -6.21 19.01
N ASN A 626 26.27 -6.01 20.30
CA ASN A 626 27.38 -5.74 21.24
C ASN A 626 28.01 -7.06 21.71
N PHE A 627 29.17 -6.99 22.36
CA PHE A 627 29.88 -8.13 22.97
C PHE A 627 30.32 -9.23 21.99
N ARG A 628 30.83 -8.82 20.82
CA ARG A 628 31.43 -9.73 19.82
C ARG A 628 32.92 -9.48 19.54
N ASP A 629 33.53 -8.50 20.21
CA ASP A 629 34.93 -8.10 20.03
C ASP A 629 35.93 -9.26 20.15
N TYR A 630 35.63 -10.27 20.97
CA TYR A 630 36.47 -11.46 21.13
C TYR A 630 36.67 -12.23 19.81
N LYS A 631 35.66 -12.23 18.93
CA LYS A 631 35.75 -12.81 17.59
C LYS A 631 36.46 -11.90 16.60
N HIS A 632 36.25 -10.60 16.69
CA HIS A 632 36.94 -9.63 15.83
C HIS A 632 38.46 -9.69 16.06
N ALA A 633 38.88 -9.74 17.32
CA ALA A 633 40.28 -9.81 17.72
C ALA A 633 41.02 -11.06 17.22
N GLU A 634 40.34 -12.21 17.06
CA GLU A 634 40.92 -13.45 16.50
C GLU A 634 41.47 -13.25 15.07
N LYS A 635 40.93 -12.28 14.33
CA LYS A 635 41.28 -11.98 12.94
C LYS A 635 41.89 -10.60 12.73
N GLY A 636 42.02 -9.80 13.79
CA GLY A 636 42.47 -8.40 13.68
C GLY A 636 41.43 -7.47 13.08
N ALA A 637 40.17 -7.90 13.01
CA ALA A 637 39.04 -7.06 12.62
C ALA A 637 38.64 -6.14 13.78
N THR A 638 37.95 -5.05 13.45
CA THR A 638 37.29 -4.17 14.43
C THR A 638 35.78 -4.10 14.19
N TYR A 639 35.03 -3.74 15.23
CA TYR A 639 33.59 -3.48 15.09
C TYR A 639 33.32 -2.37 14.04
N GLN A 640 34.17 -1.34 13.96
CA GLN A 640 34.06 -0.28 12.95
C GLN A 640 34.26 -0.85 11.54
N GLY A 641 35.26 -1.70 11.34
CA GLY A 641 35.51 -2.38 10.06
C GLY A 641 34.33 -3.26 9.64
N VAL A 642 33.77 -4.04 10.57
CA VAL A 642 32.59 -4.89 10.36
C VAL A 642 31.34 -4.07 10.00
N PHE A 643 31.08 -2.97 10.71
CA PHE A 643 29.99 -2.05 10.38
C PHE A 643 30.17 -1.44 8.99
N ARG A 644 31.38 -0.95 8.70
CA ARG A 644 31.69 -0.31 7.41
C ARG A 644 31.51 -1.27 6.25
N ALA A 645 31.98 -2.51 6.36
CA ALA A 645 31.82 -3.52 5.32
C ALA A 645 30.33 -3.72 4.98
N LEU A 646 29.49 -4.04 5.97
CA LEU A 646 28.07 -4.29 5.71
C LEU A 646 27.32 -3.03 5.22
N ASN A 647 27.61 -1.87 5.80
CA ASN A 647 27.02 -0.61 5.35
C ASN A 647 27.40 -0.26 3.90
N GLU A 648 28.63 -0.57 3.48
CA GLU A 648 29.11 -0.35 2.11
C GLU A 648 28.39 -1.26 1.11
N VAL A 649 27.99 -2.48 1.49
CA VAL A 649 27.14 -3.36 0.64
C VAL A 649 25.84 -2.64 0.30
N PHE A 650 25.15 -2.09 1.30
CA PHE A 650 23.89 -1.39 1.09
C PHE A 650 24.07 -0.11 0.27
N LEU A 651 25.05 0.73 0.62
CA LEU A 651 25.30 1.97 -0.11
C LEU A 651 25.64 1.75 -1.59
N ARG A 652 26.43 0.72 -1.91
CA ARG A 652 26.76 0.35 -3.29
C ARG A 652 25.57 -0.23 -4.02
N THR A 653 24.77 -1.07 -3.36
CA THR A 653 23.54 -1.61 -3.94
C THR A 653 22.59 -0.48 -4.35
N THR A 654 22.39 0.52 -3.48
CA THR A 654 21.59 1.70 -3.80
C THR A 654 22.20 2.51 -4.95
N GLN A 655 23.52 2.68 -4.96
CA GLN A 655 24.22 3.43 -5.99
C GLN A 655 24.07 2.76 -7.35
N TYR A 656 24.35 1.47 -7.46
CA TYR A 656 24.23 0.73 -8.72
C TYR A 656 22.80 0.72 -9.22
N SER A 657 21.82 0.57 -8.32
CA SER A 657 20.40 0.65 -8.70
C SER A 657 20.00 2.04 -9.22
N LYS A 658 20.60 3.13 -8.69
CA LYS A 658 20.39 4.50 -9.17
C LYS A 658 21.05 4.77 -10.54
N GLU A 659 22.18 4.13 -10.80
CA GLU A 659 22.96 4.31 -12.03
C GLU A 659 22.42 3.46 -13.18
N ASP A 660 21.68 2.39 -12.88
CA ASP A 660 21.01 1.55 -13.88
C ASP A 660 19.75 2.24 -14.44
N ILE A 661 19.87 2.74 -15.67
CA ILE A 661 18.77 3.40 -16.40
C ILE A 661 17.55 2.49 -16.66
N SER A 662 17.70 1.17 -16.53
CA SER A 662 16.59 0.22 -16.66
C SER A 662 15.76 0.09 -15.38
N MET A 663 16.29 0.54 -14.24
CA MET A 663 15.58 0.58 -12.97
C MET A 663 14.84 1.91 -12.82
N ASN A 664 13.52 1.85 -12.95
CA ASN A 664 12.64 2.96 -12.62
C ASN A 664 12.05 2.76 -11.21
N GLU A 665 12.36 3.65 -10.28
CA GLU A 665 11.88 3.61 -8.90
C GLU A 665 10.35 3.48 -8.83
N GLN A 666 9.62 4.24 -9.64
CA GLN A 666 8.16 4.26 -9.65
C GLN A 666 7.59 2.92 -10.12
N ASP A 667 8.14 2.34 -11.18
CA ASP A 667 7.69 1.06 -11.72
C ASP A 667 7.97 -0.09 -10.73
N ILE A 668 9.12 -0.08 -10.06
CA ILE A 668 9.46 -1.07 -9.03
C ILE A 668 8.49 -0.97 -7.85
N ARG A 669 8.20 0.26 -7.38
CA ARG A 669 7.24 0.48 -6.29
C ARG A 669 5.84 0.00 -6.66
N LEU A 670 5.42 0.19 -7.91
CA LEU A 670 4.15 -0.33 -8.44
C LEU A 670 4.14 -1.85 -8.47
N GLN A 671 5.20 -2.49 -8.98
CA GLN A 671 5.32 -3.95 -8.98
C GLN A 671 5.25 -4.52 -7.57
N ASN A 672 5.91 -3.88 -6.60
CA ASN A 672 5.86 -4.29 -5.19
C ASN A 672 4.45 -4.13 -4.59
N ALA A 673 3.71 -3.07 -4.94
CA ALA A 673 2.33 -2.90 -4.50
C ALA A 673 1.38 -3.94 -5.14
N ALA A 674 1.62 -4.29 -6.41
CA ALA A 674 0.83 -5.27 -7.17
C ALA A 674 0.94 -6.70 -6.62
N ILE A 675 1.95 -7.00 -5.79
CA ILE A 675 2.03 -8.27 -5.06
C ILE A 675 0.83 -8.43 -4.12
N PHE A 676 0.35 -7.32 -3.54
CA PHE A 676 -0.68 -7.34 -2.50
C PHE A 676 -2.04 -6.85 -3.00
N LEU A 677 -2.05 -5.93 -3.96
CA LEU A 677 -3.24 -5.17 -4.38
C LEU A 677 -3.60 -5.42 -5.85
N ASP A 678 -4.90 -5.38 -6.16
CA ASP A 678 -5.44 -5.60 -7.50
C ASP A 678 -5.88 -4.30 -8.19
N ASP A 679 -6.11 -3.24 -7.42
CA ASP A 679 -6.66 -1.98 -7.91
C ASP A 679 -5.57 -0.95 -8.26
N GLN A 680 -5.66 -0.37 -9.46
CA GLN A 680 -4.68 0.58 -9.98
C GLN A 680 -4.62 1.88 -9.17
N ALA A 681 -5.77 2.43 -8.78
CA ALA A 681 -5.80 3.63 -7.96
C ALA A 681 -5.19 3.38 -6.57
N SER A 682 -5.46 2.20 -5.99
CA SER A 682 -4.86 1.75 -4.74
C SER A 682 -3.33 1.67 -4.82
N MET A 683 -2.79 1.09 -5.89
CA MET A 683 -1.34 1.04 -6.10
C MET A 683 -0.74 2.45 -6.26
N GLN A 684 -1.40 3.36 -6.97
CA GLN A 684 -0.95 4.76 -7.05
C GLN A 684 -1.03 5.49 -5.71
N ALA A 685 -2.04 5.19 -4.88
CA ALA A 685 -2.14 5.71 -3.52
C ALA A 685 -0.99 5.21 -2.62
N VAL A 686 -0.47 3.99 -2.85
CA VAL A 686 0.75 3.51 -2.18
C VAL A 686 1.98 4.33 -2.58
N LEU A 687 2.05 4.76 -3.83
CA LEU A 687 3.19 5.55 -4.31
C LEU A 687 3.24 6.98 -3.74
N PHE A 688 2.08 7.49 -3.33
CA PHE A 688 1.91 8.85 -2.82
C PHE A 688 2.83 9.18 -1.63
N TYR A 689 3.01 8.24 -0.69
CA TYR A 689 3.89 8.45 0.44
C TYR A 689 5.33 8.06 0.12
N SER A 690 6.21 9.03 0.31
CA SER A 690 7.67 8.92 0.22
C SER A 690 8.28 9.06 1.61
N GLY A 691 9.58 8.77 1.75
CA GLY A 691 10.25 8.76 3.05
C GLY A 691 10.22 10.09 3.85
N ASP A 692 9.88 11.21 3.22
CA ASP A 692 9.65 12.51 3.88
C ASP A 692 8.21 12.70 4.39
N LYS A 693 7.27 11.85 3.98
CA LYS A 693 5.88 11.84 4.46
C LYS A 693 5.62 10.85 5.61
N ILE A 694 6.67 10.22 6.12
CA ILE A 694 6.61 9.26 7.22
C ILE A 694 6.92 9.94 8.54
N ILE A 695 6.05 9.71 9.53
CA ILE A 695 6.30 10.07 10.93
C ILE A 695 6.48 8.81 11.77
N PHE A 696 7.31 8.87 12.79
CA PHE A 696 7.34 7.82 13.81
C PHE A 696 6.32 8.14 14.90
N ASP A 697 5.41 7.22 15.15
CA ASP A 697 4.45 7.31 16.25
C ASP A 697 4.35 5.95 16.96
N PRO A 698 5.02 5.79 18.12
CA PRO A 698 5.01 4.54 18.86
C PRO A 698 3.73 4.32 19.67
N PHE A 699 2.67 5.09 19.44
CA PHE A 699 1.44 5.03 20.23
C PHE A 699 0.91 3.59 20.43
N GLU A 700 0.84 2.79 19.37
CA GLU A 700 0.35 1.41 19.45
C GLU A 700 1.28 0.44 20.21
N ILE A 701 2.56 0.80 20.39
CA ILE A 701 3.56 -0.01 21.10
C ILE A 701 3.84 0.50 22.52
N LEU A 702 3.22 1.61 22.95
CA LEU A 702 3.33 2.10 24.32
C LEU A 702 2.54 1.22 25.29
N ILE A 703 1.28 0.95 24.94
CA ILE A 703 0.37 0.12 25.71
C ILE A 703 -0.32 -0.80 24.70
N PRO A 704 -0.26 -2.13 24.87
CA PRO A 704 -1.00 -3.03 23.99
C PRO A 704 -2.48 -2.62 23.97
N LEU A 705 -2.99 -2.35 22.77
CA LEU A 705 -4.28 -1.68 22.59
C LEU A 705 -5.45 -2.47 23.20
N TYR A 706 -5.32 -3.80 23.30
CA TYR A 706 -6.29 -4.69 23.92
C TYR A 706 -6.38 -4.61 25.45
N THR A 707 -5.54 -3.81 26.11
CA THR A 707 -5.60 -3.65 27.57
C THR A 707 -6.62 -2.57 27.98
N ALA A 708 -7.27 -2.75 29.13
CA ALA A 708 -8.22 -1.78 29.67
C ALA A 708 -7.60 -0.43 30.03
N GLU A 709 -6.26 -0.37 30.15
CA GLU A 709 -5.51 0.85 30.45
C GLU A 709 -5.19 1.67 29.19
N SER A 710 -5.38 1.09 28.00
CA SER A 710 -5.09 1.76 26.74
C SER A 710 -6.13 2.83 26.40
N LEU A 711 -5.72 3.75 25.52
CA LEU A 711 -6.61 4.71 24.87
C LEU A 711 -7.64 4.04 23.94
N ASN A 712 -7.49 2.76 23.57
CA ASN A 712 -8.52 2.05 22.80
C ASN A 712 -9.86 2.08 23.53
N SER A 713 -9.87 1.68 24.82
CA SER A 713 -11.10 1.66 25.61
C SER A 713 -11.82 3.02 25.64
N ALA A 714 -11.05 4.11 25.71
CA ALA A 714 -11.58 5.48 25.65
C ALA A 714 -12.20 5.78 24.27
N ILE A 715 -11.49 5.50 23.18
CA ILE A 715 -11.98 5.76 21.82
C ILE A 715 -13.17 4.87 21.47
N THR A 716 -13.16 3.59 21.81
CA THR A 716 -14.30 2.68 21.64
C THR A 716 -15.52 3.19 22.38
N ASN A 717 -15.38 3.65 23.64
CA ASN A 717 -16.50 4.24 24.38
C ASN A 717 -17.05 5.52 23.72
N VAL A 718 -16.18 6.39 23.21
CA VAL A 718 -16.62 7.61 22.52
C VAL A 718 -17.35 7.28 21.21
N VAL A 719 -16.78 6.38 20.42
CA VAL A 719 -17.25 6.10 19.06
C VAL A 719 -18.45 5.16 19.04
N PHE A 720 -18.43 4.07 19.83
CA PHE A 720 -19.52 3.09 19.88
C PHE A 720 -20.58 3.39 20.92
N ASN A 721 -20.21 3.93 22.09
CA ASN A 721 -21.16 4.15 23.20
C ASN A 721 -21.65 5.60 23.28
N GLY A 722 -21.03 6.52 22.55
CA GLY A 722 -21.43 7.93 22.51
C GLY A 722 -20.94 8.77 23.69
N ASP A 723 -19.98 8.26 24.46
CA ASP A 723 -19.41 8.93 25.64
C ASP A 723 -18.71 10.25 25.28
N ASP A 724 -18.57 11.13 26.28
CA ASP A 724 -17.87 12.41 26.10
C ASP A 724 -16.36 12.19 25.85
N PHE A 725 -15.88 12.74 24.74
CA PHE A 725 -14.49 12.59 24.30
C PHE A 725 -13.49 13.10 25.34
N THR A 726 -13.71 14.31 25.86
CA THR A 726 -12.75 14.96 26.77
C THR A 726 -12.59 14.13 28.04
N THR A 727 -13.72 13.71 28.62
CA THR A 727 -13.75 12.90 29.84
C THR A 727 -13.03 11.56 29.66
N GLN A 728 -13.29 10.85 28.56
CA GLN A 728 -12.68 9.54 28.30
C GLN A 728 -11.16 9.65 28.07
N ILE A 729 -10.71 10.67 27.33
CA ILE A 729 -9.28 10.88 27.05
C ILE A 729 -8.52 11.32 28.30
N GLU A 730 -9.04 12.28 29.08
CA GLU A 730 -8.40 12.76 30.31
C GLU A 730 -8.17 11.63 31.32
N ALA A 731 -9.09 10.67 31.39
CA ALA A 731 -8.99 9.53 32.30
C ALA A 731 -7.80 8.60 32.00
N LYS A 732 -7.27 8.61 30.76
CA LYS A 732 -6.19 7.71 30.30
C LYS A 732 -4.88 8.44 30.00
N LYS A 733 -4.94 9.75 29.73
CA LYS A 733 -3.79 10.56 29.26
C LYS A 733 -2.59 10.47 30.21
N ALA A 734 -2.77 10.79 31.49
CA ALA A 734 -1.66 10.86 32.45
C ALA A 734 -0.94 9.52 32.66
N ALA A 735 -1.68 8.41 32.69
CA ALA A 735 -1.09 7.08 32.83
C ALA A 735 -0.28 6.69 31.59
N THR A 736 -0.81 7.01 30.40
CA THR A 736 -0.15 6.72 29.13
C THR A 736 1.10 7.60 28.93
N GLU A 737 1.05 8.88 29.32
CA GLU A 737 2.23 9.78 29.34
C GLU A 737 3.32 9.27 30.29
N ALA A 738 2.95 8.75 31.46
CA ALA A 738 3.93 8.17 32.38
C ALA A 738 4.67 6.96 31.77
N ILE A 739 3.98 6.16 30.94
CA ILE A 739 4.59 5.04 30.21
C ILE A 739 5.50 5.54 29.09
N LEU A 740 5.07 6.55 28.33
CA LEU A 740 5.91 7.22 27.32
C LEU A 740 7.19 7.77 27.94
N ILE A 741 7.09 8.49 29.07
CA ILE A 741 8.24 9.03 29.81
C ILE A 741 9.13 7.91 30.34
N ASN A 742 8.57 6.83 30.88
CA ASN A 742 9.38 5.71 31.38
C ASN A 742 10.15 5.03 30.24
N LYS A 743 9.47 4.78 29.11
CA LYS A 743 10.05 4.07 27.98
C LYS A 743 11.08 4.93 27.26
N TYR A 744 10.75 6.18 26.91
CA TYR A 744 11.56 7.04 26.03
C TYR A 744 12.26 8.21 26.72
N GLY A 745 11.93 8.50 27.99
CA GLY A 745 12.59 9.55 28.76
C GLY A 745 14.01 9.17 29.17
N ASN A 746 14.89 10.17 29.27
CA ASN A 746 16.30 9.99 29.61
C ASN A 746 16.51 9.54 31.05
#